data_AF-A0A4Y9XSL6-F1
#
_entry.id   AF-A0A4Y9XSL6-F1
#
_cell.length_a   1.000
_cell.length_b   1.000
_cell.length_c   1.000
_cell.angle_alpha   90.00
_cell.angle_beta   90.00
_cell.angle_gamma   90.00
#
_symmetry.space_group_name_H-M   'P 1'
#
loop_
_entity.id
_entity.type
_entity.pdbx_description
1 polymer ?
#
loop_
_entity_poly.entity_id
_entity_poly.type
_entity_poly.pdbx_seq_one_letter_code
_entity_poly.pdbx_strand_id
1 'polypeptide(L)'
;MPRTRPARDSCSPSLFQLHPPERIRCAAARVFLLVDELRVRSGEYLASPFPPVPHVDELRVRSVVSHFAYLPSSLSLLSGFISLFIVACNLKKYDSPGPVWLLPDPVESSISTRVARPAYRSPQAAAHVSPEYHQAMYVHSSLWAGVVVLVLIGQGSANVSSASSPVVKLDNGSFTGRTSGDVNLFLGIPFARPPVGNLRFSLPVPHEPYTGTYDATAYGSVCPQQDSNISFPALPPETLAAVAGISLGLTTPENEDCLTVNVITPANVSSKAALPVLVYIYGGAFEVGATATHLFDGSVLVNSSVALGEPIIFVSMNYRLNAFGFLASKEVKDAGVGNLGLQDQREALRWVQKYIHAFGGDRSRVTIYGISAGSISVALQMVTNGGNTEGLFHAGFMESGTTLPVGDISHGQRYYDALVEGTGCSDSRDTLECLRHVPYDQLKPLVDQSPSYGSYQSVNLAWLPCVDGVFLKDTPTNLVSQGDADDEGTFFCLFNTNITTDEETRAYFQQNYFPSATEGEINRLLELYPSDPAQGSPFDTGDANAFTPQFKRLAAFTGDLTFHTQRRSFLQQRSGKQPIWSYLSKRNKQLPVLGSFHTFEAGSIWGPGDMTNYFIRFVVHGNPNGGVDMHWPSYSVASLRLLTLWDGPVAFNITEDTFRAKAVKFLHYLSSKYPL
;
A
#
# COMPACT_ATOMS: atom_id res chain seq x y z
N MET A 1 19.29 -62.70 10.15
CA MET A 1 18.64 -63.15 11.41
C MET A 1 19.73 -63.48 12.41
N PRO A 2 19.56 -63.29 13.73
CA PRO A 2 18.30 -63.07 14.44
C PRO A 2 18.13 -61.68 15.07
N ARG A 3 16.86 -61.41 15.40
CA ARG A 3 16.30 -60.22 16.02
C ARG A 3 16.59 -60.18 17.51
N THR A 4 16.82 -59.00 18.07
CA THR A 4 16.42 -58.64 19.44
C THR A 4 15.85 -57.22 19.45
N ARG A 5 14.60 -57.11 19.91
CA ARG A 5 13.88 -55.84 20.14
C ARG A 5 14.47 -55.13 21.36
N PRO A 6 14.38 -53.78 21.45
CA PRO A 6 14.28 -53.12 22.74
C PRO A 6 12.84 -52.60 22.96
N ALA A 7 12.37 -52.96 24.15
CA ALA A 7 11.20 -52.52 24.91
C ALA A 7 10.53 -51.20 24.49
N ARG A 8 9.24 -51.31 24.15
CA ARG A 8 8.22 -50.36 24.65
C ARG A 8 8.15 -50.55 26.17
N ASP A 9 7.90 -49.47 26.91
CA ASP A 9 7.70 -49.37 28.37
C ASP A 9 8.88 -48.82 29.17
N SER A 10 8.94 -47.48 29.26
CA SER A 10 9.55 -46.77 30.41
C SER A 10 9.21 -45.26 30.39
N CYS A 11 7.93 -44.88 30.53
CA CYS A 11 7.59 -43.56 31.06
C CYS A 11 6.81 -43.77 32.37
N SER A 12 7.52 -43.68 33.51
CA SER A 12 6.97 -43.70 34.88
C SER A 12 6.14 -42.41 35.17
N PRO A 13 5.19 -42.38 36.13
CA PRO A 13 4.26 -41.27 36.30
C PRO A 13 4.85 -39.94 36.80
N SER A 14 6.14 -39.84 37.14
CA SER A 14 6.74 -38.62 37.67
C SER A 14 7.58 -37.84 36.62
N LEU A 15 6.94 -36.88 35.95
CA LEU A 15 7.54 -36.05 34.88
C LEU A 15 8.51 -34.95 35.37
N PHE A 16 8.74 -34.82 36.68
CA PHE A 16 9.47 -33.68 37.24
C PHE A 16 11.00 -33.83 37.29
N GLN A 17 11.57 -35.01 37.03
CA GLN A 17 13.02 -35.25 37.15
C GLN A 17 13.78 -35.51 35.83
N LEU A 18 13.15 -35.38 34.66
CA LEU A 18 13.84 -35.57 33.36
C LEU A 18 14.34 -34.25 32.75
N HIS A 19 15.46 -34.28 32.02
CA HIS A 19 15.99 -33.14 31.25
C HIS A 19 15.09 -32.79 30.04
N PRO A 20 15.13 -31.54 29.53
CA PRO A 20 14.16 -31.02 28.56
C PRO A 20 13.97 -31.82 27.25
N PRO A 21 15.01 -32.37 26.59
CA PRO A 21 14.81 -33.08 25.32
C PRO A 21 14.15 -34.46 25.47
N GLU A 22 14.16 -35.07 26.66
CA GLU A 22 13.54 -36.37 26.93
C GLU A 22 12.05 -36.26 27.28
N ARG A 23 11.61 -35.12 27.86
CA ARG A 23 10.18 -34.82 28.13
C ARG A 23 9.36 -34.74 26.85
N ILE A 24 9.95 -34.16 25.80
CA ILE A 24 9.30 -33.98 24.49
C ILE A 24 9.12 -35.33 23.78
N ARG A 25 10.07 -36.27 23.95
CA ARG A 25 9.99 -37.63 23.36
C ARG A 25 8.93 -38.51 24.02
N CYS A 26 8.75 -38.47 25.35
CA CYS A 26 7.67 -39.21 26.04
C CYS A 26 6.27 -38.63 25.70
N ALA A 27 6.14 -37.31 25.49
CA ALA A 27 4.87 -36.68 25.11
C ALA A 27 4.41 -37.09 23.71
N ALA A 28 5.33 -37.11 22.73
CA ALA A 28 5.02 -37.51 21.34
C ALA A 28 4.59 -38.98 21.22
N ALA A 29 5.14 -39.89 22.03
CA ALA A 29 4.79 -41.30 22.02
C ALA A 29 3.36 -41.60 22.57
N ARG A 30 2.84 -40.75 23.48
CA ARG A 30 1.46 -40.89 24.00
C ARG A 30 0.40 -40.33 23.05
N VAL A 31 0.72 -39.33 22.24
CA VAL A 31 -0.20 -38.80 21.22
C VAL A 31 -0.40 -39.80 20.07
N PHE A 32 0.65 -40.53 19.69
CA PHE A 32 0.56 -41.55 18.63
C PHE A 32 -0.34 -42.75 19.00
N LEU A 33 -0.40 -43.14 20.29
CA LEU A 33 -1.27 -44.23 20.76
C LEU A 33 -2.75 -43.84 20.81
N LEU A 34 -3.07 -42.56 21.03
CA LEU A 34 -4.44 -42.05 21.10
C LEU A 34 -5.11 -41.94 19.71
N VAL A 35 -4.30 -41.74 18.67
CA VAL A 35 -4.77 -41.59 17.28
C VAL A 35 -5.06 -42.95 16.63
N ASP A 36 -4.37 -44.03 17.05
CA ASP A 36 -4.63 -45.40 16.57
C ASP A 36 -5.89 -46.04 17.19
N GLU A 37 -6.28 -45.67 18.43
CA GLU A 37 -7.51 -46.18 19.07
C GLU A 37 -8.81 -45.58 18.47
N LEU A 38 -8.76 -44.35 17.95
CA LEU A 38 -9.93 -43.67 17.37
C LEU A 38 -10.26 -44.11 15.94
N ARG A 39 -9.36 -44.85 15.27
CA ARG A 39 -9.53 -45.27 13.87
C ARG A 39 -10.25 -46.62 13.70
N VAL A 40 -10.54 -47.34 14.80
CA VAL A 40 -11.10 -48.72 14.78
C VAL A 40 -12.61 -48.78 15.11
N ARG A 41 -13.28 -47.66 15.43
CA ARG A 41 -14.64 -47.69 16.02
C ARG A 41 -15.82 -47.12 15.21
N SER A 42 -15.74 -46.98 13.89
CA SER A 42 -16.92 -46.62 13.09
C SER A 42 -17.04 -47.41 11.78
N GLY A 43 -17.47 -48.66 11.92
CA GLY A 43 -18.11 -49.44 10.86
C GLY A 43 -19.44 -49.98 11.39
N GLU A 44 -20.48 -49.90 10.55
CA GLU A 44 -21.81 -50.54 10.65
C GLU A 44 -22.88 -49.88 11.56
N TYR A 45 -23.94 -49.27 10.96
CA TYR A 45 -25.28 -49.88 10.77
C TYR A 45 -26.32 -48.89 10.20
N LEU A 46 -27.33 -49.46 9.54
CA LEU A 46 -28.31 -48.91 8.59
C LEU A 46 -29.71 -48.58 9.18
N ALA A 47 -30.40 -47.63 8.50
CA ALA A 47 -31.82 -47.60 8.06
C ALA A 47 -33.06 -47.23 8.96
N SER A 48 -33.64 -46.04 8.65
CA SER A 48 -35.09 -45.68 8.42
C SER A 48 -36.12 -45.57 9.58
N PRO A 49 -37.35 -44.98 9.43
CA PRO A 49 -37.83 -43.79 8.66
C PRO A 49 -38.87 -42.84 9.40
N PHE A 50 -39.25 -41.70 8.75
CA PHE A 50 -40.47 -40.82 8.88
C PHE A 50 -40.60 -39.74 10.00
N PRO A 51 -41.49 -38.69 9.91
CA PRO A 51 -41.95 -37.80 8.80
C PRO A 51 -42.01 -36.27 9.24
N PRO A 52 -42.89 -35.33 8.77
CA PRO A 52 -42.48 -33.94 8.42
C PRO A 52 -42.91 -32.80 9.39
N VAL A 53 -42.37 -31.60 9.11
CA VAL A 53 -42.50 -30.22 9.65
C VAL A 53 -43.87 -29.77 10.24
N PRO A 54 -43.94 -28.71 11.10
CA PRO A 54 -44.31 -27.37 10.56
C PRO A 54 -43.68 -26.11 11.25
N HIS A 55 -43.88 -24.97 10.57
CA HIS A 55 -43.48 -23.57 10.76
C HIS A 55 -43.88 -22.84 12.07
N VAL A 56 -43.47 -21.54 12.18
CA VAL A 56 -44.00 -20.35 12.93
C VAL A 56 -43.00 -19.84 14.00
N ASP A 57 -42.59 -18.56 14.18
CA ASP A 57 -42.92 -17.22 13.65
C ASP A 57 -41.79 -16.18 13.94
N GLU A 58 -41.81 -15.04 13.24
CA GLU A 58 -40.96 -13.83 13.41
C GLU A 58 -41.23 -13.04 14.71
N LEU A 59 -40.16 -12.55 15.38
CA LEU A 59 -40.24 -11.42 16.33
C LEU A 59 -38.91 -10.63 16.43
N ARG A 60 -38.98 -9.38 15.94
CA ARG A 60 -38.24 -8.13 16.26
C ARG A 60 -36.90 -8.20 17.02
N VAL A 61 -35.83 -7.69 16.40
CA VAL A 61 -34.60 -7.24 17.08
C VAL A 61 -34.47 -5.71 16.98
N ARG A 62 -34.72 -5.00 18.08
CA ARG A 62 -34.18 -3.66 18.39
C ARG A 62 -33.59 -3.72 19.79
N SER A 63 -32.40 -3.15 19.94
CA SER A 63 -31.72 -2.82 21.22
C SER A 63 -31.04 -3.96 22.00
N VAL A 64 -29.75 -4.23 21.72
CA VAL A 64 -28.70 -4.44 22.75
C VAL A 64 -27.34 -4.04 22.14
N VAL A 65 -26.98 -2.76 22.18
CA VAL A 65 -25.57 -2.31 22.09
C VAL A 65 -25.38 -1.21 23.14
N SER A 66 -25.32 -1.63 24.39
CA SER A 66 -24.79 -0.82 25.49
C SER A 66 -24.58 -1.79 26.65
N HIS A 67 -23.42 -2.44 26.71
CA HIS A 67 -22.75 -3.01 27.89
C HIS A 67 -21.60 -3.94 27.45
N PHE A 68 -20.56 -3.40 26.81
CA PHE A 68 -19.22 -4.01 26.77
C PHE A 68 -18.18 -2.91 26.57
N ALA A 69 -18.02 -2.09 27.60
CA ALA A 69 -16.79 -1.35 27.85
C ALA A 69 -16.20 -1.95 29.14
N TYR A 70 -14.88 -2.16 29.17
CA TYR A 70 -14.07 -2.81 30.21
C TYR A 70 -13.89 -4.34 30.09
N LEU A 71 -12.84 -4.74 29.35
CA LEU A 71 -11.94 -5.89 29.63
C LEU A 71 -10.63 -5.72 28.80
N PRO A 72 -9.46 -6.17 29.28
CA PRO A 72 -8.15 -5.82 28.73
C PRO A 72 -7.77 -6.59 27.45
N SER A 73 -6.95 -5.93 26.63
CA SER A 73 -6.54 -6.30 25.28
C SER A 73 -5.50 -7.42 25.21
N SER A 74 -5.97 -8.67 25.33
CA SER A 74 -5.22 -9.84 24.89
C SER A 74 -6.15 -10.80 24.16
N LEU A 75 -6.49 -10.50 22.89
CA LEU A 75 -7.15 -11.39 21.91
C LEU A 75 -7.32 -10.64 20.55
N SER A 76 -6.22 -10.25 19.91
CA SER A 76 -6.21 -9.57 18.59
C SER A 76 -6.37 -10.52 17.39
N LEU A 77 -6.65 -11.82 17.62
CA LEU A 77 -6.90 -12.80 16.56
C LEU A 77 -8.39 -13.01 16.26
N LEU A 78 -9.30 -12.49 17.10
CA LEU A 78 -10.75 -12.64 16.90
C LEU A 78 -11.40 -11.50 16.09
N SER A 79 -10.80 -10.30 16.03
CA SER A 79 -11.33 -9.16 15.27
C SER A 79 -11.24 -9.33 13.75
N GLY A 80 -10.21 -10.04 13.26
CA GLY A 80 -10.06 -10.37 11.85
C GLY A 80 -11.10 -11.39 11.36
N PHE A 81 -11.43 -12.37 12.21
CA PHE A 81 -12.47 -13.36 11.90
C PHE A 81 -13.88 -12.76 11.91
N ILE A 82 -14.16 -11.81 12.81
CA ILE A 82 -15.46 -11.12 12.87
C ILE A 82 -15.64 -10.19 11.67
N SER A 83 -14.58 -9.55 11.19
CA SER A 83 -14.63 -8.68 10.02
C SER A 83 -14.84 -9.48 8.72
N LEU A 84 -14.20 -10.65 8.58
CA LEU A 84 -14.48 -11.58 7.47
C LEU A 84 -15.92 -12.13 7.52
N PHE A 85 -16.45 -12.40 8.71
CA PHE A 85 -17.83 -12.88 8.87
C PHE A 85 -18.88 -11.81 8.55
N ILE A 86 -18.63 -10.54 8.90
CA ILE A 86 -19.55 -9.43 8.61
C ILE A 86 -19.57 -9.12 7.09
N VAL A 87 -18.43 -9.20 6.40
CA VAL A 87 -18.37 -9.06 4.94
C VAL A 87 -19.05 -10.24 4.23
N ALA A 88 -18.83 -11.48 4.71
CA ALA A 88 -19.49 -12.67 4.16
C ALA A 88 -21.02 -12.71 4.42
N CYS A 89 -21.49 -12.15 5.53
CA CYS A 89 -22.93 -12.06 5.84
C CYS A 89 -23.64 -10.89 5.14
N ASN A 90 -22.95 -9.79 4.80
CA ASN A 90 -23.55 -8.68 4.06
C ASN A 90 -23.65 -8.93 2.54
N LEU A 91 -22.85 -9.84 1.98
CA LEU A 91 -22.95 -10.26 0.57
C LEU A 91 -24.14 -11.20 0.27
N LYS A 92 -24.93 -11.60 1.28
CA LYS A 92 -26.12 -12.46 1.12
C LYS A 92 -27.46 -11.72 1.29
N LYS A 93 -27.46 -10.38 1.30
CA LYS A 93 -28.66 -9.56 1.43
C LYS A 93 -28.75 -8.50 0.33
N TYR A 94 -28.86 -8.94 -0.91
CA TYR A 94 -29.44 -8.15 -2.00
C TYR A 94 -30.18 -9.10 -2.96
N ASP A 95 -31.37 -9.54 -2.55
CA ASP A 95 -32.44 -9.88 -3.49
C ASP A 95 -33.54 -8.86 -3.25
N SER A 96 -33.71 -7.95 -4.21
CA SER A 96 -34.86 -7.05 -4.27
C SER A 96 -35.85 -7.59 -5.31
N PRO A 97 -37.17 -7.58 -5.04
CA PRO A 97 -38.16 -8.14 -5.95
C PRO A 97 -38.38 -7.21 -7.15
N GLY A 98 -38.23 -7.73 -8.36
CA GLY A 98 -38.62 -7.05 -9.59
C GLY A 98 -40.16 -7.01 -9.76
N PRO A 99 -40.72 -5.99 -10.44
CA PRO A 99 -42.16 -5.85 -10.60
C PRO A 99 -42.72 -6.78 -11.68
N VAL A 100 -43.92 -7.30 -11.38
CA VAL A 100 -44.77 -8.12 -12.23
C VAL A 100 -45.25 -7.31 -13.44
N TRP A 101 -45.01 -7.82 -14.65
CA TRP A 101 -45.73 -7.42 -15.86
C TRP A 101 -46.40 -8.65 -16.48
N LEU A 102 -47.72 -8.52 -16.66
CA LEU A 102 -48.63 -9.47 -17.28
C LEU A 102 -48.28 -9.67 -18.76
N LEU A 103 -48.16 -10.93 -19.19
CA LEU A 103 -48.26 -11.32 -20.60
C LEU A 103 -49.75 -11.38 -21.02
N PRO A 104 -50.03 -11.16 -22.31
CA PRO A 104 -51.01 -11.98 -23.02
C PRO A 104 -50.35 -12.83 -24.12
N ASP A 105 -50.94 -14.00 -24.28
CA ASP A 105 -50.62 -15.10 -25.20
C ASP A 105 -50.73 -14.75 -26.71
N PRO A 106 -50.23 -15.64 -27.60
CA PRO A 106 -49.77 -15.29 -28.95
C PRO A 106 -50.84 -15.48 -30.04
N VAL A 107 -50.63 -14.78 -31.16
CA VAL A 107 -51.32 -15.01 -32.44
C VAL A 107 -50.40 -15.76 -33.40
N GLU A 108 -50.88 -16.87 -33.91
CA GLU A 108 -50.32 -17.67 -35.01
C GLU A 108 -50.24 -16.88 -36.32
N SER A 109 -49.23 -17.15 -37.17
CA SER A 109 -49.44 -17.88 -38.44
C SER A 109 -48.25 -17.82 -39.40
N SER A 110 -47.88 -19.02 -39.86
CA SER A 110 -47.44 -19.41 -41.23
C SER A 110 -46.20 -18.77 -41.87
N ILE A 111 -45.25 -19.61 -42.29
CA ILE A 111 -45.17 -20.14 -43.67
C ILE A 111 -44.16 -21.29 -43.74
N SER A 112 -44.52 -22.29 -44.55
CA SER A 112 -43.89 -23.60 -44.78
C SER A 112 -42.92 -23.56 -45.96
N THR A 113 -41.86 -24.38 -45.93
CA THR A 113 -41.53 -25.30 -47.06
C THR A 113 -40.68 -26.49 -46.62
N ARG A 114 -40.99 -27.65 -47.22
CA ARG A 114 -40.51 -29.02 -46.95
C ARG A 114 -39.34 -29.43 -47.87
N VAL A 115 -38.86 -30.66 -47.60
CA VAL A 115 -38.28 -31.70 -48.50
C VAL A 115 -36.74 -31.81 -48.38
N ALA A 116 -36.06 -32.95 -48.23
CA ALA A 116 -36.34 -34.37 -47.90
C ALA A 116 -34.98 -35.07 -47.63
N ARG A 117 -35.00 -36.23 -46.94
CA ARG A 117 -33.86 -37.18 -46.75
C ARG A 117 -33.65 -38.09 -47.98
N PRO A 118 -32.55 -38.86 -48.09
CA PRO A 118 -32.53 -40.25 -47.56
C PRO A 118 -31.15 -40.75 -47.02
N ALA A 119 -31.12 -41.59 -45.96
CA ALA A 119 -30.69 -43.02 -45.92
C ALA A 119 -29.15 -43.25 -45.89
N TYR A 120 -28.49 -44.16 -45.14
CA TYR A 120 -28.85 -45.35 -44.35
C TYR A 120 -27.60 -45.83 -43.54
N ARG A 121 -27.82 -46.74 -42.57
CA ARG A 121 -26.87 -47.67 -41.86
C ARG A 121 -26.20 -47.24 -40.54
N SER A 122 -26.75 -47.81 -39.46
CA SER A 122 -26.06 -48.33 -38.26
C SER A 122 -25.32 -49.66 -38.61
N PRO A 123 -24.47 -50.31 -37.77
CA PRO A 123 -24.66 -50.44 -36.31
C PRO A 123 -23.41 -50.59 -35.40
N GLN A 124 -23.73 -50.77 -34.11
CA GLN A 124 -23.02 -51.49 -33.03
C GLN A 124 -22.18 -50.68 -32.02
N ALA A 125 -22.48 -51.02 -30.76
CA ALA A 125 -22.01 -50.48 -29.52
C ALA A 125 -20.84 -51.29 -28.95
N ALA A 126 -20.00 -50.66 -28.12
CA ALA A 126 -19.47 -51.26 -26.91
C ALA A 126 -18.95 -50.15 -25.97
N ALA A 127 -19.35 -50.25 -24.71
CA ALA A 127 -19.01 -49.36 -23.61
C ALA A 127 -17.71 -49.78 -22.90
N HIS A 128 -17.03 -48.82 -22.28
CA HIS A 128 -16.28 -49.04 -21.03
C HIS A 128 -16.19 -47.72 -20.22
N VAL A 129 -16.20 -47.87 -18.89
CA VAL A 129 -16.61 -46.91 -17.85
C VAL A 129 -15.45 -46.50 -16.93
N SER A 130 -15.58 -45.30 -16.34
CA SER A 130 -15.15 -44.83 -14.99
C SER A 130 -14.04 -43.75 -14.92
N PRO A 131 -13.95 -42.95 -13.83
CA PRO A 131 -14.96 -41.97 -13.38
C PRO A 131 -14.38 -40.61 -12.94
N GLU A 132 -15.24 -39.58 -12.94
CA GLU A 132 -14.96 -38.22 -12.41
C GLU A 132 -15.24 -38.11 -10.90
N TYR A 133 -14.39 -37.34 -10.20
CA TYR A 133 -14.54 -36.98 -8.79
C TYR A 133 -15.28 -35.65 -8.64
N HIS A 134 -16.43 -35.66 -7.96
CA HIS A 134 -17.02 -34.47 -7.34
C HIS A 134 -17.03 -34.64 -5.82
N GLN A 135 -16.46 -33.68 -5.09
CA GLN A 135 -16.66 -33.54 -3.64
C GLN A 135 -17.36 -32.23 -3.34
N ALA A 136 -18.54 -32.34 -2.72
CA ALA A 136 -19.28 -31.26 -2.08
C ALA A 136 -18.91 -31.24 -0.57
N MET A 137 -18.59 -30.06 -0.04
CA MET A 137 -18.37 -29.86 1.41
C MET A 137 -19.71 -29.65 2.14
N TYR A 138 -20.00 -30.52 3.10
CA TYR A 138 -21.01 -30.32 4.14
C TYR A 138 -20.36 -29.69 5.38
N VAL A 139 -20.94 -28.62 5.91
CA VAL A 139 -20.58 -28.00 7.20
C VAL A 139 -21.53 -28.53 8.27
N HIS A 140 -21.01 -29.25 9.27
CA HIS A 140 -21.76 -29.59 10.48
C HIS A 140 -21.31 -28.69 11.64
N SER A 141 -22.24 -27.86 12.14
CA SER A 141 -22.18 -27.20 13.44
C SER A 141 -22.62 -28.18 14.54
N SER A 142 -21.82 -28.33 15.60
CA SER A 142 -22.21 -29.11 16.78
C SER A 142 -21.92 -28.32 18.05
N LEU A 143 -22.99 -27.90 18.73
CA LEU A 143 -22.96 -27.45 20.13
C LEU A 143 -22.58 -28.62 21.04
N TRP A 144 -21.65 -28.40 21.98
CA TRP A 144 -21.44 -29.29 23.11
C TRP A 144 -21.45 -28.52 24.43
N ALA A 145 -22.23 -29.06 25.36
CA ALA A 145 -22.46 -28.61 26.72
C ALA A 145 -21.23 -28.82 27.61
N GLY A 146 -21.13 -28.00 28.65
CA GLY A 146 -19.94 -27.84 29.48
C GLY A 146 -19.65 -28.98 30.46
N VAL A 147 -18.37 -29.05 30.83
CA VAL A 147 -17.88 -29.55 32.12
C VAL A 147 -16.78 -28.57 32.56
N VAL A 148 -17.04 -27.82 33.62
CA VAL A 148 -16.06 -26.94 34.27
C VAL A 148 -15.22 -27.78 35.22
N VAL A 149 -13.92 -27.90 34.93
CA VAL A 149 -12.93 -28.43 35.89
C VAL A 149 -12.16 -27.24 36.45
N LEU A 150 -12.45 -26.89 37.70
CA LEU A 150 -11.70 -25.90 38.49
C LEU A 150 -10.35 -26.49 38.90
N VAL A 151 -9.29 -26.16 38.18
CA VAL A 151 -7.91 -26.37 38.64
C VAL A 151 -7.48 -25.12 39.39
N LEU A 152 -7.37 -25.24 40.73
CA LEU A 152 -6.73 -24.25 41.59
C LEU A 152 -5.21 -24.26 41.32
N ILE A 153 -4.76 -23.42 40.39
CA ILE A 153 -3.34 -23.08 40.27
C ILE A 153 -3.07 -21.97 41.28
N GLY A 154 -2.28 -22.28 42.30
CA GLY A 154 -1.81 -21.31 43.29
C GLY A 154 -1.14 -20.12 42.60
N GLN A 155 -1.57 -18.91 42.95
CA GLN A 155 -0.97 -17.68 42.47
C GLN A 155 0.44 -17.52 43.08
N GLY A 156 1.43 -18.08 42.40
CA GLY A 156 2.78 -17.54 42.44
C GLY A 156 2.74 -16.19 41.72
N SER A 157 2.72 -15.09 42.47
CA SER A 157 2.95 -13.76 41.93
C SER A 157 4.37 -13.72 41.39
N ALA A 158 4.56 -14.08 40.13
CA ALA A 158 5.75 -13.68 39.41
C ALA A 158 5.67 -12.15 39.32
N ASN A 159 6.56 -11.46 40.05
CA ASN A 159 6.83 -10.06 39.80
C ASN A 159 7.30 -9.94 38.35
N VAL A 160 6.37 -9.72 37.43
CA VAL A 160 6.66 -9.12 36.14
C VAL A 160 7.11 -7.72 36.51
N SER A 161 8.43 -7.52 36.57
CA SER A 161 9.02 -6.19 36.55
C SER A 161 8.45 -5.50 35.32
N SER A 162 7.44 -4.64 35.50
CA SER A 162 6.96 -3.78 34.43
C SER A 162 8.16 -2.94 34.02
N ALA A 163 8.78 -3.24 32.88
CA ALA A 163 9.80 -2.39 32.32
C ALA A 163 9.18 -0.97 32.27
N SER A 164 9.83 -0.02 32.93
CA SER A 164 9.35 1.36 32.93
C SER A 164 9.23 1.83 31.49
N SER A 165 8.09 2.44 31.13
CA SER A 165 7.87 2.99 29.80
C SER A 165 9.05 3.87 29.37
N PRO A 166 9.52 3.76 28.11
CA PRO A 166 10.65 4.55 27.64
C PRO A 166 10.26 6.03 27.64
N VAL A 167 11.16 6.89 28.14
CA VAL A 167 10.95 8.34 28.18
C VAL A 167 12.10 9.04 27.47
N VAL A 168 11.76 9.99 26.59
CA VAL A 168 12.72 10.88 25.93
C VAL A 168 12.45 12.32 26.34
N LYS A 169 13.51 13.12 26.49
CA LYS A 169 13.39 14.56 26.76
C LYS A 169 13.70 15.36 25.51
N LEU A 170 12.76 16.23 25.14
CA LEU A 170 12.90 17.19 24.04
C LEU A 170 12.70 18.58 24.64
N ASP A 171 13.71 19.46 24.53
CA ASP A 171 13.74 20.73 25.28
C ASP A 171 13.49 20.52 26.78
N ASN A 172 12.42 21.13 27.33
CA ASN A 172 11.97 20.96 28.71
C ASN A 172 10.75 20.01 28.82
N GLY A 173 10.38 19.34 27.72
CA GLY A 173 9.30 18.37 27.64
C GLY A 173 9.78 16.93 27.86
N SER A 174 8.93 16.09 28.44
CA SER A 174 9.15 14.63 28.55
C SER A 174 8.08 13.88 27.78
N PHE A 175 8.48 12.98 26.89
CA PHE A 175 7.59 12.16 26.07
C PHE A 175 7.68 10.72 26.53
N THR A 176 6.56 10.16 26.98
CA THR A 176 6.47 8.75 27.39
C THR A 176 6.02 7.92 26.21
N GLY A 177 6.89 7.05 25.71
CA GLY A 177 6.58 6.08 24.67
C GLY A 177 6.16 4.73 25.25
N ARG A 178 6.14 3.70 24.41
CA ARG A 178 5.92 2.31 24.82
C ARG A 178 6.97 1.37 24.23
N THR A 179 7.30 0.31 24.96
CA THR A 179 8.13 -0.78 24.42
C THR A 179 7.23 -1.86 23.84
N SER A 180 7.58 -2.38 22.65
CA SER A 180 6.91 -3.52 22.03
C SER A 180 7.97 -4.47 21.48
N GLY A 181 8.10 -5.66 22.08
CA GLY A 181 9.20 -6.57 21.77
C GLY A 181 10.55 -5.89 21.98
N ASP A 182 11.39 -5.90 20.95
CA ASP A 182 12.75 -5.36 20.96
C ASP A 182 12.85 -3.91 20.45
N VAL A 183 11.73 -3.19 20.36
CA VAL A 183 11.69 -1.77 19.96
C VAL A 183 10.98 -0.88 20.98
N ASN A 184 11.40 0.39 21.04
CA ASN A 184 10.68 1.47 21.68
C ASN A 184 9.97 2.31 20.62
N LEU A 185 8.71 2.67 20.88
CA LEU A 185 7.87 3.49 20.02
C LEU A 185 7.54 4.80 20.72
N PHE A 186 7.80 5.91 20.05
CA PHE A 186 7.37 7.25 20.43
C PHE A 186 6.55 7.82 19.27
N LEU A 187 5.23 7.83 19.41
CA LEU A 187 4.28 8.05 18.34
C LEU A 187 3.52 9.37 18.54
N GLY A 188 3.10 10.01 17.45
CA GLY A 188 2.21 11.19 17.51
C GLY A 188 2.85 12.46 18.07
N ILE A 189 4.16 12.65 17.94
CA ILE A 189 4.84 13.86 18.44
C ILE A 189 4.59 15.03 17.47
N PRO A 190 3.98 16.15 17.88
CA PRO A 190 3.71 17.25 16.96
C PRO A 190 5.00 17.96 16.55
N PHE A 191 5.30 18.08 15.25
CA PHE A 191 6.51 18.75 14.76
C PHE A 191 6.26 20.20 14.31
N ALA A 192 5.01 20.54 14.02
CA ALA A 192 4.55 21.86 13.63
C ALA A 192 3.30 22.25 14.42
N ARG A 193 2.94 23.53 14.40
CA ARG A 193 1.65 24.00 14.90
C ARG A 193 0.51 23.39 14.06
N PRO A 194 -0.66 23.14 14.68
CA PRO A 194 -1.84 22.66 13.95
C PRO A 194 -2.19 23.59 12.77
N PRO A 195 -2.27 23.10 11.52
CA PRO A 195 -2.55 23.91 10.34
C PRO A 195 -4.06 24.21 10.18
N VAL A 196 -4.68 24.72 11.24
CA VAL A 196 -6.12 24.99 11.34
C VAL A 196 -6.42 26.50 11.35
N GLY A 197 -7.66 26.86 11.00
CA GLY A 197 -8.08 28.27 10.94
C GLY A 197 -7.16 29.08 10.04
N ASN A 198 -6.56 30.15 10.58
CA ASN A 198 -5.64 31.03 9.82
C ASN A 198 -4.36 30.30 9.34
N LEU A 199 -4.01 29.16 9.92
CA LEU A 199 -2.88 28.34 9.47
C LEU A 199 -3.27 27.32 8.40
N ARG A 200 -4.57 27.17 8.08
CA ARG A 200 -4.99 26.42 6.90
C ARG A 200 -4.44 27.11 5.65
N PHE A 201 -4.01 26.32 4.68
CA PHE A 201 -3.40 26.82 3.43
C PHE A 201 -2.24 27.82 3.66
N SER A 202 -1.45 27.56 4.71
CA SER A 202 -0.24 28.31 5.04
C SER A 202 0.94 27.36 5.21
N LEU A 203 2.16 27.89 5.05
CA LEU A 203 3.39 27.15 5.34
C LEU A 203 3.36 26.59 6.77
N PRO A 204 3.92 25.39 7.02
CA PRO A 204 4.00 24.86 8.37
C PRO A 204 4.82 25.80 9.25
N VAL A 205 4.31 26.03 10.46
CA VAL A 205 5.01 26.81 11.48
C VAL A 205 5.63 25.82 12.47
N PRO A 206 6.95 25.86 12.74
CA PRO A 206 7.60 24.96 13.68
C PRO A 206 6.87 24.95 15.04
N HIS A 207 6.76 23.78 15.66
CA HIS A 207 6.19 23.68 17.01
C HIS A 207 7.05 24.44 18.02
N GLU A 208 6.40 25.08 18.98
CA GLU A 208 7.06 25.79 20.09
C GLU A 208 7.97 24.83 20.90
N PRO A 209 9.00 25.32 21.60
CA PRO A 209 9.80 24.47 22.47
C PRO A 209 8.92 23.69 23.46
N TYR A 210 9.16 22.38 23.58
CA TYR A 210 8.29 21.52 24.38
C TYR A 210 8.45 21.80 25.87
N THR A 211 7.31 21.82 26.57
CA THR A 211 7.25 22.00 28.03
C THR A 211 6.19 21.07 28.63
N GLY A 212 6.53 20.36 29.70
CA GLY A 212 5.59 19.47 30.39
C GLY A 212 5.77 18.00 30.01
N THR A 213 4.68 17.23 30.10
CA THR A 213 4.69 15.77 29.86
C THR A 213 3.70 15.43 28.76
N TYR A 214 4.13 14.60 27.81
CA TYR A 214 3.36 14.18 26.65
C TYR A 214 3.24 12.66 26.60
N ASP A 215 2.07 12.17 26.22
CA ASP A 215 1.85 10.76 25.91
C ASP A 215 2.19 10.52 24.43
N ALA A 216 3.20 9.69 24.18
CA ALA A 216 3.66 9.30 22.85
C ALA A 216 3.49 7.79 22.63
N THR A 217 2.46 7.18 23.23
CA THR A 217 2.22 5.74 23.12
C THR A 217 1.34 5.33 21.92
N ALA A 218 0.72 6.29 21.24
CA ALA A 218 -0.20 6.07 20.12
C ALA A 218 0.04 7.05 18.97
N TYR A 219 -0.32 6.64 17.76
CA TYR A 219 -0.26 7.51 16.59
C TYR A 219 -1.16 8.74 16.77
N GLY A 220 -0.69 9.89 16.29
CA GLY A 220 -1.53 11.09 16.14
C GLY A 220 -2.55 10.93 15.03
N SER A 221 -3.51 11.87 14.94
CA SER A 221 -4.50 11.91 13.87
C SER A 221 -3.86 11.87 12.48
N VAL A 222 -4.53 11.19 11.55
CA VAL A 222 -4.12 11.21 10.14
C VAL A 222 -4.59 12.51 9.50
N CYS A 223 -3.86 13.03 8.51
CA CYS A 223 -4.32 14.21 7.78
C CYS A 223 -5.60 13.90 6.99
N PRO A 224 -6.40 14.91 6.60
CA PRO A 224 -7.63 14.70 5.84
C PRO A 224 -7.35 13.86 4.58
N GLN A 225 -8.03 12.73 4.44
CA GLN A 225 -7.86 11.80 3.33
C GLN A 225 -8.86 12.15 2.24
N GLN A 226 -8.49 12.08 0.96
CA GLN A 226 -9.51 12.23 -0.09
C GLN A 226 -10.41 11.00 -0.10
N ASP A 227 -11.70 11.21 0.13
CA ASP A 227 -12.67 10.14 -0.09
C ASP A 227 -12.80 9.95 -1.60
N SER A 228 -12.63 8.72 -2.04
CA SER A 228 -12.76 8.36 -3.44
C SER A 228 -13.70 7.19 -3.51
N ASN A 229 -14.81 7.38 -4.22
CA ASN A 229 -15.77 6.32 -4.51
C ASN A 229 -15.17 5.38 -5.56
N ILE A 230 -14.14 4.64 -5.15
CA ILE A 230 -13.38 3.73 -6.01
C ILE A 230 -14.26 2.51 -6.27
N SER A 231 -14.74 2.41 -7.50
CA SER A 231 -15.41 1.22 -7.99
C SER A 231 -14.43 0.42 -8.85
N PHE A 232 -14.15 -0.81 -8.43
CA PHE A 232 -13.34 -1.73 -9.23
C PHE A 232 -14.24 -2.46 -10.24
N PRO A 233 -13.74 -2.73 -11.46
CA PRO A 233 -14.40 -3.64 -12.38
C PRO A 233 -14.39 -5.07 -11.82
N ALA A 234 -15.04 -6.01 -12.51
CA ALA A 234 -15.00 -7.42 -12.12
C ALA A 234 -13.56 -7.97 -12.24
N LEU A 235 -12.91 -8.21 -11.09
CA LEU A 235 -11.53 -8.70 -11.01
C LEU A 235 -11.49 -10.18 -10.62
N PRO A 236 -10.47 -10.95 -11.07
CA PRO A 236 -10.20 -12.28 -10.54
C PRO A 236 -9.99 -12.28 -9.02
N PRO A 237 -10.36 -13.36 -8.29
CA PRO A 237 -10.28 -13.41 -6.83
C PRO A 237 -8.89 -13.07 -6.26
N GLU A 238 -7.84 -13.60 -6.88
CA GLU A 238 -6.45 -13.34 -6.51
C GLU A 238 -6.05 -11.87 -6.69
N THR A 239 -6.49 -11.24 -7.78
CA THR A 239 -6.27 -9.81 -8.04
C THR A 239 -7.03 -8.96 -7.03
N LEU A 240 -8.28 -9.31 -6.75
CA LEU A 240 -9.09 -8.63 -5.74
C LEU A 240 -8.46 -8.74 -4.35
N ALA A 241 -7.91 -9.90 -4.00
CA ALA A 241 -7.19 -10.09 -2.73
C ALA A 241 -5.91 -9.24 -2.67
N ALA A 242 -5.14 -9.17 -3.77
CA ALA A 242 -3.95 -8.32 -3.85
C ALA A 242 -4.29 -6.82 -3.71
N VAL A 243 -5.35 -6.35 -4.38
CA VAL A 243 -5.87 -4.98 -4.26
C VAL A 243 -6.41 -4.69 -2.86
N ALA A 244 -7.13 -5.64 -2.25
CA ALA A 244 -7.59 -5.48 -0.87
C ALA A 244 -6.41 -5.40 0.11
N GLY A 245 -5.33 -6.11 -0.19
CA GLY A 245 -4.09 -6.12 0.61
C GLY A 245 -3.32 -4.79 0.63
N ILE A 246 -3.59 -3.87 -0.30
CA ILE A 246 -3.01 -2.51 -0.28
C ILE A 246 -3.94 -1.49 0.41
N SER A 247 -5.04 -1.93 1.02
CA SER A 247 -5.89 -1.06 1.83
C SER A 247 -5.11 -0.51 3.03
N LEU A 248 -5.18 0.80 3.26
CA LEU A 248 -4.47 1.45 4.36
C LEU A 248 -4.89 0.95 5.75
N GLY A 249 -6.11 0.39 5.87
CA GLY A 249 -6.66 -0.13 7.13
C GLY A 249 -6.67 0.89 8.27
N LEU A 250 -6.94 2.16 7.94
CA LEU A 250 -6.89 3.24 8.92
C LEU A 250 -7.99 3.08 9.97
N THR A 251 -7.57 3.13 11.23
CA THR A 251 -8.46 3.13 12.41
C THR A 251 -8.31 4.42 13.23
N THR A 252 -7.34 5.25 12.85
CA THR A 252 -7.03 6.53 13.49
C THR A 252 -7.86 7.64 12.84
N PRO A 253 -8.43 8.57 13.60
CA PRO A 253 -9.31 9.59 13.06
C PRO A 253 -8.57 10.59 12.15
N GLU A 254 -9.27 11.09 11.14
CA GLU A 254 -8.86 12.22 10.32
C GLU A 254 -9.00 13.54 11.08
N ASN A 255 -8.00 14.41 10.99
CA ASN A 255 -8.04 15.76 11.54
C ASN A 255 -7.09 16.68 10.76
N GLU A 256 -7.39 17.97 10.69
CA GLU A 256 -6.43 18.96 10.17
C GLU A 256 -5.23 19.14 11.11
N ASP A 257 -5.41 18.96 12.41
CA ASP A 257 -4.32 18.83 13.38
C ASP A 257 -3.66 17.44 13.28
N CYS A 258 -2.82 17.28 12.25
CA CYS A 258 -2.22 16.00 11.89
C CYS A 258 -0.69 16.02 11.77
N LEU A 259 -0.03 17.17 11.95
CA LEU A 259 1.40 17.34 11.69
C LEU A 259 2.27 16.74 12.81
N THR A 260 2.31 15.41 12.83
CA THR A 260 3.03 14.60 13.81
C THR A 260 4.11 13.72 13.18
N VAL A 261 5.16 13.45 13.94
CA VAL A 261 6.22 12.48 13.66
C VAL A 261 6.16 11.30 14.63
N ASN A 262 6.67 10.17 14.18
CA ASN A 262 6.84 8.95 14.98
C ASN A 262 8.30 8.53 14.94
N VAL A 263 8.84 8.07 16.06
CA VAL A 263 10.20 7.56 16.18
C VAL A 263 10.17 6.16 16.77
N ILE A 264 10.78 5.21 16.07
CA ILE A 264 10.94 3.82 16.51
C ILE A 264 12.44 3.53 16.65
N THR A 265 12.85 3.07 17.82
CA THR A 265 14.25 2.77 18.11
C THR A 265 14.41 1.34 18.60
N PRO A 266 15.61 0.74 18.53
CA PRO A 266 15.92 -0.46 19.31
C PRO A 266 15.65 -0.22 20.80
N ALA A 267 15.15 -1.24 21.52
CA ALA A 267 14.74 -1.10 22.92
C ALA A 267 15.90 -0.70 23.85
N ASN A 268 17.11 -1.20 23.57
CA ASN A 268 18.31 -0.98 24.38
C ASN A 268 19.23 0.11 23.81
N VAL A 269 18.70 1.04 23.02
CA VAL A 269 19.50 2.14 22.44
C VAL A 269 19.86 3.17 23.51
N SER A 270 21.13 3.57 23.55
CA SER A 270 21.57 4.73 24.33
C SER A 270 21.41 6.00 23.50
N SER A 271 21.11 7.14 24.14
CA SER A 271 21.13 8.45 23.47
C SER A 271 22.50 8.82 22.88
N LYS A 272 23.56 8.10 23.23
CA LYS A 272 24.92 8.26 22.67
C LYS A 272 25.25 7.28 21.54
N ALA A 273 24.31 6.44 21.10
CA ALA A 273 24.57 5.39 20.13
C ALA A 273 24.93 5.92 18.73
N ALA A 274 24.43 7.10 18.35
CA ALA A 274 24.64 7.73 17.05
C ALA A 274 24.30 6.79 15.87
N LEU A 275 23.11 6.20 15.90
CA LEU A 275 22.63 5.28 14.88
C LEU A 275 22.21 6.00 13.59
N PRO A 276 22.37 5.37 12.41
CA PRO A 276 21.74 5.84 11.18
C PRO A 276 20.24 6.04 11.36
N VAL A 277 19.70 7.07 10.71
CA VAL A 277 18.29 7.43 10.78
C VAL A 277 17.66 7.23 9.42
N LEU A 278 16.64 6.38 9.35
CA LEU A 278 15.78 6.22 8.21
C LEU A 278 14.52 7.06 8.41
N VAL A 279 14.25 8.00 7.51
CA VAL A 279 13.07 8.87 7.53
C VAL A 279 12.13 8.48 6.39
N TYR A 280 10.98 7.89 6.72
CA TYR A 280 10.00 7.37 5.79
C TYR A 280 8.87 8.37 5.50
N ILE A 281 8.69 8.68 4.22
CA ILE A 281 7.61 9.49 3.65
C ILE A 281 6.63 8.54 2.95
N TYR A 282 5.40 8.46 3.44
CA TYR A 282 4.39 7.55 2.86
C TYR A 282 3.89 8.01 1.49
N GLY A 283 3.42 7.05 0.70
CA GLY A 283 2.72 7.27 -0.56
C GLY A 283 1.20 7.27 -0.43
N GLY A 284 0.52 7.56 -1.55
CA GLY A 284 -0.93 7.60 -1.66
C GLY A 284 -1.42 8.67 -2.64
N ALA A 285 -0.73 8.77 -3.79
CA ALA A 285 -1.02 9.75 -4.85
C ALA A 285 -1.14 11.21 -4.38
N PHE A 286 -0.51 11.60 -3.26
CA PHE A 286 -0.70 12.92 -2.61
C PHE A 286 -2.12 13.21 -2.12
N GLU A 287 -3.05 12.25 -2.19
CA GLU A 287 -4.47 12.42 -1.90
C GLU A 287 -4.89 11.68 -0.62
N VAL A 288 -4.25 10.54 -0.36
CA VAL A 288 -4.43 9.66 0.80
C VAL A 288 -3.06 9.22 1.34
N GLY A 289 -3.06 8.50 2.47
CA GLY A 289 -1.87 7.96 3.11
C GLY A 289 -1.74 8.43 4.56
N ALA A 290 -1.06 7.60 5.38
CA ALA A 290 -0.82 7.91 6.78
C ALA A 290 0.35 7.10 7.34
N THR A 291 1.00 7.63 8.38
CA THR A 291 2.01 6.85 9.14
C THR A 291 1.40 5.75 10.01
N ALA A 292 0.11 5.85 10.33
CA ALA A 292 -0.60 4.90 11.20
C ALA A 292 -1.13 3.66 10.44
N THR A 293 -0.76 3.48 9.18
CA THR A 293 -1.13 2.31 8.39
C THR A 293 -0.43 1.04 8.88
N HIS A 294 -1.12 -0.10 8.77
CA HIS A 294 -0.56 -1.41 9.10
C HIS A 294 0.36 -1.98 8.01
N LEU A 295 0.36 -1.39 6.80
CA LEU A 295 1.14 -1.88 5.66
C LEU A 295 2.65 -1.70 5.84
N PHE A 296 3.06 -0.64 6.54
CA PHE A 296 4.45 -0.18 6.64
C PHE A 296 4.86 0.01 8.10
N ASP A 297 5.01 -1.08 8.83
CA ASP A 297 5.44 -1.08 10.24
C ASP A 297 6.97 -0.94 10.34
N GLY A 298 7.44 0.23 10.76
CA GLY A 298 8.86 0.52 10.97
C GLY A 298 9.54 -0.38 11.99
N SER A 299 8.78 -1.02 12.88
CA SER A 299 9.32 -2.01 13.83
C SER A 299 9.96 -3.20 13.11
N VAL A 300 9.44 -3.58 11.94
CA VAL A 300 10.00 -4.70 11.14
C VAL A 300 11.39 -4.34 10.62
N LEU A 301 11.59 -3.13 10.12
CA LEU A 301 12.88 -2.65 9.63
C LEU A 301 13.89 -2.48 10.78
N VAL A 302 13.47 -1.91 11.91
CA VAL A 302 14.34 -1.75 13.09
C VAL A 302 14.78 -3.12 13.60
N ASN A 303 13.86 -4.07 13.78
CA ASN A 303 14.21 -5.43 14.21
C ASN A 303 15.13 -6.14 13.22
N SER A 304 14.87 -6.04 11.92
CA SER A 304 15.73 -6.62 10.88
C SER A 304 17.13 -6.02 10.90
N SER A 305 17.24 -4.70 11.14
CA SER A 305 18.53 -4.01 11.25
C SER A 305 19.35 -4.47 12.46
N VAL A 306 18.70 -4.71 13.60
CA VAL A 306 19.33 -5.27 14.79
C VAL A 306 19.80 -6.70 14.53
N ALA A 307 18.96 -7.52 13.88
CA ALA A 307 19.31 -8.90 13.51
C ALA A 307 20.48 -8.96 12.52
N LEU A 308 20.61 -7.97 11.62
CA LEU A 308 21.74 -7.83 10.70
C LEU A 308 23.02 -7.32 11.38
N GLY A 309 22.94 -6.84 12.63
CA GLY A 309 24.06 -6.20 13.34
C GLY A 309 24.32 -4.76 12.90
N GLU A 310 23.38 -4.15 12.18
CA GLU A 310 23.46 -2.79 11.64
C GLU A 310 22.26 -1.95 12.10
N PRO A 311 22.10 -1.71 13.42
CA PRO A 311 20.89 -1.12 13.96
C PRO A 311 20.63 0.29 13.43
N ILE A 312 19.38 0.57 13.04
CA ILE A 312 18.90 1.88 12.61
C ILE A 312 17.82 2.42 13.53
N ILE A 313 17.59 3.74 13.46
CA ILE A 313 16.38 4.39 13.98
C ILE A 313 15.44 4.66 12.80
N PHE A 314 14.16 4.35 12.99
CA PHE A 314 13.12 4.63 12.01
C PHE A 314 12.30 5.85 12.45
N VAL A 315 12.03 6.76 11.52
CA VAL A 315 11.19 7.93 11.69
C VAL A 315 10.15 7.96 10.59
N SER A 316 8.90 8.28 10.90
CA SER A 316 7.87 8.57 9.89
C SER A 316 7.16 9.88 10.22
N MET A 317 6.67 10.58 9.19
CA MET A 317 5.97 11.86 9.37
C MET A 317 4.65 11.92 8.59
N ASN A 318 3.65 12.54 9.20
CA ASN A 318 2.47 13.02 8.47
C ASN A 318 2.82 14.28 7.69
N TYR A 319 2.13 14.45 6.56
CA TYR A 319 2.13 15.67 5.76
C TYR A 319 0.75 15.88 5.17
N ARG A 320 0.36 17.15 4.93
CA ARG A 320 -0.95 17.47 4.35
C ARG A 320 -1.06 16.91 2.92
N LEU A 321 -2.26 16.44 2.60
CA LEU A 321 -2.62 15.78 1.34
C LEU A 321 -3.73 16.56 0.62
N ASN A 322 -4.08 16.15 -0.60
CA ASN A 322 -5.13 16.68 -1.47
C ASN A 322 -5.13 18.23 -1.49
N ALA A 323 -6.29 18.88 -1.55
CA ALA A 323 -6.39 20.34 -1.46
C ALA A 323 -5.71 20.90 -0.19
N PHE A 324 -5.72 20.21 0.95
CA PHE A 324 -5.09 20.72 2.18
C PHE A 324 -3.57 20.86 2.09
N GLY A 325 -2.91 20.04 1.26
CA GLY A 325 -1.46 20.01 1.06
C GLY A 325 -0.97 20.50 -0.30
N PHE A 326 -1.81 20.45 -1.32
CA PHE A 326 -1.44 20.66 -2.72
C PHE A 326 -2.48 21.49 -3.47
N LEU A 327 -3.13 22.44 -2.78
CA LEU A 327 -3.96 23.46 -3.42
C LEU A 327 -3.13 24.20 -4.48
N ALA A 328 -3.68 24.34 -5.69
CA ALA A 328 -2.97 24.85 -6.84
C ALA A 328 -3.81 25.90 -7.58
N SER A 329 -3.33 27.15 -7.60
CA SER A 329 -3.98 28.27 -8.29
C SER A 329 -3.03 29.47 -8.42
N LYS A 330 -3.47 30.53 -9.11
CA LYS A 330 -2.76 31.82 -9.15
C LYS A 330 -2.74 32.49 -7.78
N GLU A 331 -3.84 32.43 -7.02
CA GLU A 331 -3.94 32.98 -5.67
C GLU A 331 -2.94 32.32 -4.71
N VAL A 332 -2.82 30.99 -4.78
CA VAL A 332 -1.84 30.24 -3.99
C VAL A 332 -0.41 30.62 -4.38
N LYS A 333 -0.16 30.79 -5.68
CA LYS A 333 1.14 31.23 -6.21
C LYS A 333 1.52 32.61 -5.72
N ASP A 334 0.62 33.57 -5.86
CA ASP A 334 0.84 34.98 -5.49
C ASP A 334 1.04 35.12 -3.97
N ALA A 335 0.37 34.27 -3.17
CA ALA A 335 0.59 34.18 -1.74
C ALA A 335 1.90 33.46 -1.34
N GLY A 336 2.56 32.75 -2.26
CA GLY A 336 3.80 32.02 -1.99
C GLY A 336 3.64 30.80 -1.09
N VAL A 337 2.47 30.17 -1.10
CA VAL A 337 2.09 29.06 -0.19
C VAL A 337 1.78 27.76 -0.93
N GLY A 338 2.46 27.51 -2.05
CA GLY A 338 2.37 26.26 -2.81
C GLY A 338 3.04 25.06 -2.11
N ASN A 339 2.73 23.86 -2.60
CA ASN A 339 3.38 22.61 -2.20
C ASN A 339 3.45 22.37 -0.67
N LEU A 340 2.39 22.71 0.06
CA LEU A 340 2.35 22.66 1.52
C LEU A 340 2.69 21.28 2.09
N GLY A 341 2.27 20.19 1.44
CA GLY A 341 2.66 18.84 1.84
C GLY A 341 4.18 18.60 1.77
N LEU A 342 4.87 19.15 0.77
CA LEU A 342 6.35 19.07 0.70
C LEU A 342 7.02 19.98 1.73
N GLN A 343 6.41 21.12 2.03
CA GLN A 343 6.89 22.02 3.09
C GLN A 343 6.74 21.36 4.47
N ASP A 344 5.65 20.62 4.71
CA ASP A 344 5.45 19.85 5.94
C ASP A 344 6.54 18.81 6.13
N GLN A 345 6.85 18.04 5.07
CA GLN A 345 7.95 17.09 5.08
C GLN A 345 9.29 17.77 5.36
N ARG A 346 9.56 18.94 4.76
CA ARG A 346 10.80 19.70 5.00
C ARG A 346 10.89 20.16 6.46
N GLU A 347 9.78 20.58 7.05
CA GLU A 347 9.73 20.99 8.46
C GLU A 347 9.89 19.78 9.40
N ALA A 348 9.30 18.63 9.08
CA ALA A 348 9.55 17.38 9.80
C ALA A 348 11.04 16.96 9.74
N LEU A 349 11.71 17.16 8.59
CA LEU A 349 13.16 16.92 8.48
C LEU A 349 13.98 17.88 9.34
N ARG A 350 13.57 19.16 9.46
CA ARG A 350 14.19 20.11 10.41
C ARG A 350 13.96 19.68 11.86
N TRP A 351 12.79 19.14 12.17
CA TRP A 351 12.51 18.54 13.47
C TRP A 351 13.43 17.34 13.76
N VAL A 352 13.62 16.44 12.78
CA VAL A 352 14.55 15.30 12.88
C VAL A 352 15.95 15.81 13.19
N GLN A 353 16.43 16.80 12.43
CA GLN A 353 17.71 17.42 12.72
C GLN A 353 17.75 17.95 14.14
N LYS A 354 16.75 18.72 14.58
CA LYS A 354 16.74 19.31 15.92
C LYS A 354 16.80 18.26 17.04
N TYR A 355 16.08 17.13 16.91
CA TYR A 355 15.77 16.28 18.06
C TYR A 355 16.24 14.82 17.99
N ILE A 356 16.59 14.27 16.82
CA ILE A 356 16.79 12.81 16.69
C ILE A 356 17.95 12.27 17.55
N HIS A 357 18.92 13.11 17.88
CA HIS A 357 20.01 12.78 18.79
C HIS A 357 19.53 12.41 20.20
N ALA A 358 18.41 12.95 20.68
CA ALA A 358 17.81 12.57 21.96
C ALA A 358 17.34 11.11 21.98
N PHE A 359 17.01 10.56 20.82
CA PHE A 359 16.62 9.17 20.61
C PHE A 359 17.82 8.25 20.31
N GLY A 360 19.04 8.79 20.27
CA GLY A 360 20.26 8.05 19.91
C GLY A 360 20.62 8.06 18.43
N GLY A 361 19.96 8.90 17.62
CA GLY A 361 20.22 9.00 16.18
C GLY A 361 21.35 9.97 15.82
N ASP A 362 22.05 9.67 14.72
CA ASP A 362 23.06 10.53 14.12
C ASP A 362 22.43 11.44 13.07
N ARG A 363 22.43 12.74 13.38
CA ARG A 363 21.92 13.82 12.53
C ARG A 363 22.61 13.92 11.17
N SER A 364 23.87 13.49 11.08
CA SER A 364 24.63 13.50 9.83
C SER A 364 24.35 12.28 8.94
N ARG A 365 23.70 11.25 9.49
CA ARG A 365 23.42 9.96 8.83
C ARG A 365 21.91 9.72 8.65
N VAL A 366 21.22 10.76 8.16
CA VAL A 366 19.81 10.71 7.78
C VAL A 366 19.65 10.30 6.32
N THR A 367 18.98 9.17 6.08
CA THR A 367 18.51 8.71 4.77
C THR A 367 17.00 8.91 4.68
N ILE A 368 16.54 9.64 3.66
CA ILE A 368 15.11 9.76 3.36
C ILE A 368 14.67 8.63 2.42
N TYR A 369 13.45 8.15 2.63
CA TYR A 369 12.90 7.02 1.90
C TYR A 369 11.41 7.23 1.67
N GLY A 370 10.91 6.83 0.50
CA GLY A 370 9.48 6.85 0.25
C GLY A 370 9.08 5.91 -0.88
N ILE A 371 7.78 5.64 -0.90
CA ILE A 371 7.10 4.79 -1.89
C ILE A 371 6.09 5.65 -2.64
N SER A 372 5.95 5.49 -3.96
CA SER A 372 4.96 6.21 -4.79
C SER A 372 5.08 7.74 -4.64
N ALA A 373 4.00 8.43 -4.25
CA ALA A 373 4.02 9.86 -3.92
C ALA A 373 5.08 10.24 -2.86
N GLY A 374 5.39 9.34 -1.93
CA GLY A 374 6.49 9.51 -0.98
C GLY A 374 7.86 9.40 -1.64
N SER A 375 8.00 8.52 -2.64
CA SER A 375 9.21 8.41 -3.47
C SER A 375 9.42 9.65 -4.33
N ILE A 376 8.32 10.16 -4.89
CA ILE A 376 8.32 11.44 -5.61
C ILE A 376 8.74 12.56 -4.67
N SER A 377 8.19 12.59 -3.46
CA SER A 377 8.57 13.53 -2.42
C SER A 377 10.07 13.44 -2.09
N VAL A 378 10.66 12.25 -1.97
CA VAL A 378 12.11 12.08 -1.78
C VAL A 378 12.89 12.78 -2.88
N ALA A 379 12.56 12.53 -4.16
CA ALA A 379 13.19 13.24 -5.26
C ALA A 379 13.02 14.75 -5.11
N LEU A 380 11.80 15.25 -4.89
CA LEU A 380 11.53 16.68 -4.77
C LEU A 380 12.26 17.35 -3.59
N GLN A 381 12.46 16.65 -2.48
CA GLN A 381 13.27 17.13 -1.36
C GLN A 381 14.75 17.26 -1.73
N MET A 382 15.24 16.41 -2.62
CA MET A 382 16.62 16.44 -3.09
C MET A 382 16.89 17.52 -4.12
N VAL A 383 15.88 17.92 -4.89
CA VAL A 383 16.05 18.84 -6.02
C VAL A 383 15.71 20.29 -5.69
N THR A 384 14.85 20.49 -4.67
CA THR A 384 14.48 21.82 -4.19
C THR A 384 15.72 22.62 -3.82
N ASN A 385 15.61 23.95 -3.83
CA ASN A 385 16.71 24.87 -3.54
C ASN A 385 17.97 24.64 -4.40
N GLY A 386 17.78 24.22 -5.67
CA GLY A 386 18.88 23.94 -6.58
C GLY A 386 19.72 22.74 -6.17
N GLY A 387 19.10 21.80 -5.44
CA GLY A 387 19.78 20.61 -4.94
C GLY A 387 20.44 20.77 -3.57
N ASN A 388 20.20 21.89 -2.88
CA ASN A 388 20.70 22.09 -1.53
C ASN A 388 19.81 21.36 -0.51
N THR A 389 20.38 20.35 0.14
CA THR A 389 19.66 19.54 1.14
C THR A 389 19.51 20.25 2.49
N GLU A 390 20.08 21.44 2.69
CA GLU A 390 20.14 22.15 3.98
C GLU A 390 20.83 21.33 5.10
N GLY A 391 21.57 20.27 4.74
CA GLY A 391 22.11 19.30 5.70
C GLY A 391 21.04 18.45 6.38
N LEU A 392 19.81 18.41 5.85
CA LEU A 392 18.69 17.67 6.43
C LEU A 392 18.82 16.16 6.25
N PHE A 393 19.44 15.73 5.15
CA PHE A 393 19.69 14.32 4.81
C PHE A 393 20.93 14.21 3.89
N HIS A 394 21.49 13.00 3.79
CA HIS A 394 22.66 12.71 2.95
C HIS A 394 22.40 11.67 1.85
N ALA A 395 21.29 10.91 1.92
CA ALA A 395 20.94 9.89 0.94
C ALA A 395 19.42 9.79 0.76
N GLY A 396 19.00 9.31 -0.40
CA GLY A 396 17.60 9.06 -0.76
C GLY A 396 17.41 7.66 -1.35
N PHE A 397 16.35 6.96 -0.93
CA PHE A 397 15.89 5.70 -1.52
C PHE A 397 14.45 5.87 -2.01
N MET A 398 14.18 5.42 -3.24
CA MET A 398 12.95 5.74 -3.97
C MET A 398 12.32 4.47 -4.54
N GLU A 399 11.09 4.14 -4.12
CA GLU A 399 10.32 3.04 -4.68
C GLU A 399 9.15 3.56 -5.50
N SER A 400 9.17 3.28 -6.79
CA SER A 400 8.09 3.59 -7.73
C SER A 400 7.76 5.09 -7.79
N GLY A 401 8.77 5.93 -8.05
CA GLY A 401 8.58 7.37 -8.25
C GLY A 401 9.85 8.24 -8.15
N THR A 402 9.95 9.29 -8.97
CA THR A 402 11.02 10.31 -8.90
C THR A 402 10.47 11.71 -9.09
N THR A 403 10.77 12.36 -10.21
CA THR A 403 10.26 13.67 -10.54
C THR A 403 8.97 13.47 -11.31
N LEU A 404 8.06 14.43 -11.24
CA LEU A 404 6.90 14.44 -12.13
C LEU A 404 7.10 15.53 -13.20
N PRO A 405 6.57 15.34 -14.42
CA PRO A 405 6.60 16.37 -15.44
C PRO A 405 5.49 17.39 -15.19
N VAL A 406 5.60 18.14 -14.09
CA VAL A 406 4.56 19.06 -13.60
C VAL A 406 4.80 20.49 -14.06
N GLY A 407 3.71 21.19 -14.34
CA GLY A 407 3.71 22.56 -14.83
C GLY A 407 3.62 23.59 -13.72
N ASP A 408 3.26 24.80 -14.12
CA ASP A 408 3.03 25.90 -13.19
C ASP A 408 1.85 25.59 -12.27
N ILE A 409 1.95 25.97 -11.00
CA ILE A 409 0.88 25.78 -10.00
C ILE A 409 -0.47 26.37 -10.44
N SER A 410 -0.49 27.35 -11.36
CA SER A 410 -1.73 27.88 -11.93
C SER A 410 -2.49 26.90 -12.85
N HIS A 411 -1.91 25.78 -13.27
CA HIS A 411 -2.62 24.73 -14.03
C HIS A 411 -3.77 24.11 -13.24
N GLY A 412 -3.69 24.10 -11.90
CA GLY A 412 -4.73 23.61 -11.00
C GLY A 412 -5.94 24.53 -10.83
N GLN A 413 -5.97 25.71 -11.47
CA GLN A 413 -6.97 26.76 -11.23
C GLN A 413 -8.41 26.25 -11.25
N ARG A 414 -8.76 25.35 -12.18
CA ARG A 414 -10.13 24.80 -12.30
C ARG A 414 -10.64 24.13 -11.01
N TYR A 415 -9.74 23.49 -10.25
CA TYR A 415 -10.10 22.80 -9.02
C TYR A 415 -10.21 23.78 -7.86
N TYR A 416 -9.35 24.79 -7.83
CA TYR A 416 -9.46 25.90 -6.89
C TYR A 416 -10.78 26.66 -7.06
N ASP A 417 -11.12 27.01 -8.30
CA ASP A 417 -12.35 27.75 -8.63
C ASP A 417 -13.60 26.96 -8.18
N ALA A 418 -13.60 25.63 -8.36
CA ALA A 418 -14.68 24.76 -7.89
C ALA A 418 -14.85 24.79 -6.37
N LEU A 419 -13.75 24.83 -5.60
CA LEU A 419 -13.83 24.99 -4.15
C LEU A 419 -14.35 26.38 -3.77
N VAL A 420 -13.89 27.43 -4.44
CA VAL A 420 -14.36 28.81 -4.20
C VAL A 420 -15.86 28.93 -4.47
N GLU A 421 -16.34 28.37 -5.58
CA GLU A 421 -17.77 28.37 -5.92
C GLU A 421 -18.59 27.55 -4.92
N GLY A 422 -18.17 26.32 -4.64
CA GLY A 422 -18.90 25.40 -3.75
C GLY A 422 -18.97 25.88 -2.29
N THR A 423 -18.01 26.69 -1.85
CA THR A 423 -17.97 27.26 -0.49
C THR A 423 -18.65 28.63 -0.38
N GLY A 424 -19.09 29.21 -1.49
CA GLY A 424 -19.66 30.57 -1.51
C GLY A 424 -18.60 31.67 -1.32
N CYS A 425 -17.32 31.38 -1.57
CA CYS A 425 -16.23 32.35 -1.45
C CYS A 425 -16.06 33.25 -2.69
N SER A 426 -16.85 33.05 -3.75
CA SER A 426 -16.72 33.77 -5.04
C SER A 426 -16.81 35.29 -4.94
N ASP A 427 -17.57 35.83 -3.98
CA ASP A 427 -17.72 37.27 -3.78
C ASP A 427 -16.61 37.88 -2.89
N SER A 428 -15.70 37.05 -2.36
CA SER A 428 -14.58 37.52 -1.56
C SER A 428 -13.55 38.24 -2.41
N ARG A 429 -12.98 39.33 -1.87
CA ARG A 429 -11.80 39.99 -2.48
C ARG A 429 -10.54 39.14 -2.37
N ASP A 430 -10.49 38.29 -1.36
CA ASP A 430 -9.42 37.33 -1.11
C ASP A 430 -10.08 35.97 -0.90
N THR A 431 -10.18 35.22 -2.00
CA THR A 431 -10.82 33.90 -2.05
C THR A 431 -10.02 32.88 -1.24
N LEU A 432 -8.69 32.99 -1.21
CA LEU A 432 -7.82 32.10 -0.42
C LEU A 432 -8.03 32.32 1.08
N GLU A 433 -8.10 33.58 1.52
CA GLU A 433 -8.40 33.92 2.91
C GLU A 433 -9.82 33.48 3.32
N CYS A 434 -10.79 33.60 2.42
CA CYS A 434 -12.14 33.09 2.64
C CYS A 434 -12.13 31.57 2.89
N LEU A 435 -11.42 30.80 2.05
CA LEU A 435 -11.30 29.35 2.18
C LEU A 435 -10.67 28.89 3.51
N ARG A 436 -9.79 29.70 4.13
CA ARG A 436 -9.24 29.41 5.47
C ARG A 436 -10.31 29.36 6.56
N HIS A 437 -11.39 30.12 6.39
CA HIS A 437 -12.46 30.29 7.38
C HIS A 437 -13.66 29.37 7.15
N VAL A 438 -13.70 28.64 6.02
CA VAL A 438 -14.77 27.68 5.74
C VAL A 438 -14.73 26.54 6.78
N PRO A 439 -15.86 26.14 7.39
CA PRO A 439 -15.87 25.00 8.29
C PRO A 439 -15.35 23.72 7.62
N TYR A 440 -14.57 22.91 8.34
CA TYR A 440 -13.99 21.66 7.81
C TYR A 440 -15.05 20.76 7.17
N ASP A 441 -16.19 20.58 7.84
CA ASP A 441 -17.30 19.74 7.37
C ASP A 441 -18.02 20.27 6.12
N GLN A 442 -17.75 21.51 5.70
CA GLN A 442 -18.23 22.08 4.44
C GLN A 442 -17.17 22.00 3.34
N LEU A 443 -15.91 22.24 3.69
CA LEU A 443 -14.80 22.22 2.73
C LEU A 443 -14.44 20.80 2.30
N LYS A 444 -14.31 19.86 3.24
CA LYS A 444 -13.85 18.50 2.98
C LYS A 444 -14.72 17.76 1.94
N PRO A 445 -16.06 17.79 2.00
CA PRO A 445 -16.89 17.15 0.96
C PRO A 445 -16.74 17.75 -0.45
N LEU A 446 -16.29 19.01 -0.57
CA LEU A 446 -16.00 19.62 -1.88
C LEU A 446 -14.64 19.18 -2.41
N VAL A 447 -13.66 18.99 -1.52
CA VAL A 447 -12.38 18.36 -1.88
C VAL A 447 -12.61 16.95 -2.40
N ASP A 448 -13.49 16.18 -1.76
CA ASP A 448 -13.84 14.81 -2.16
C ASP A 448 -14.59 14.73 -3.50
N GLN A 449 -15.13 15.84 -4.02
CA GLN A 449 -15.75 15.90 -5.35
C GLN A 449 -14.73 16.07 -6.49
N SER A 450 -13.49 16.43 -6.17
CA SER A 450 -12.43 16.50 -7.18
C SER A 450 -12.07 15.09 -7.68
N PRO A 451 -11.65 14.95 -8.95
CA PRO A 451 -11.12 13.69 -9.45
C PRO A 451 -9.93 13.21 -8.62
N SER A 452 -9.96 11.95 -8.21
CA SER A 452 -8.85 11.27 -7.53
C SER A 452 -8.08 10.34 -8.46
N TYR A 453 -7.00 9.73 -7.97
CA TYR A 453 -6.27 8.65 -8.68
C TYR A 453 -7.17 7.47 -9.11
N GLY A 454 -8.33 7.30 -8.44
CA GLY A 454 -9.35 6.29 -8.73
C GLY A 454 -10.41 6.73 -9.75
N SER A 455 -10.26 7.91 -10.35
CA SER A 455 -11.20 8.47 -11.33
C SER A 455 -10.74 8.21 -12.78
N TYR A 456 -11.59 8.56 -13.76
CA TYR A 456 -11.28 8.42 -15.19
C TYR A 456 -9.95 9.09 -15.60
N GLN A 457 -9.59 10.21 -14.94
CA GLN A 457 -8.35 10.94 -15.19
C GLN A 457 -7.08 10.16 -14.77
N SER A 458 -7.24 9.12 -13.94
CA SER A 458 -6.16 8.27 -13.47
C SER A 458 -5.08 9.10 -12.77
N VAL A 459 -3.81 8.92 -13.12
CA VAL A 459 -2.67 9.63 -12.50
C VAL A 459 -2.48 11.09 -12.96
N ASN A 460 -3.39 11.64 -13.77
CA ASN A 460 -3.48 13.10 -13.93
C ASN A 460 -4.29 13.70 -12.77
N LEU A 461 -3.62 13.83 -11.63
CA LEU A 461 -4.25 14.13 -10.34
C LEU A 461 -4.79 15.56 -10.26
N ALA A 462 -5.81 15.77 -9.44
CA ALA A 462 -6.26 17.12 -9.12
C ALA A 462 -5.29 17.85 -8.19
N TRP A 463 -4.67 17.09 -7.28
CA TRP A 463 -3.80 17.59 -6.23
C TRP A 463 -2.44 16.90 -6.31
N LEU A 464 -1.43 17.64 -6.75
CA LEU A 464 -0.07 17.14 -6.91
C LEU A 464 0.94 18.27 -6.71
N PRO A 465 2.23 17.94 -6.51
CA PRO A 465 3.29 18.95 -6.53
C PRO A 465 3.31 19.73 -7.86
N CYS A 466 3.54 21.04 -7.80
CA CYS A 466 3.63 21.89 -8.99
C CYS A 466 4.84 22.85 -8.90
N VAL A 467 5.24 23.42 -10.04
CA VAL A 467 6.21 24.52 -10.06
C VAL A 467 5.54 25.77 -9.49
N ASP A 468 5.99 26.19 -8.30
CA ASP A 468 5.42 27.31 -7.55
C ASP A 468 6.36 28.53 -7.49
N GLY A 469 7.61 28.39 -7.95
CA GLY A 469 8.64 29.44 -7.86
C GLY A 469 9.27 29.58 -6.47
N VAL A 470 8.79 28.84 -5.47
CA VAL A 470 9.23 28.90 -4.07
C VAL A 470 9.91 27.60 -3.67
N PHE A 471 9.14 26.50 -3.51
CA PHE A 471 9.70 25.19 -3.21
C PHE A 471 10.31 24.56 -4.47
N LEU A 472 9.59 24.60 -5.59
CA LEU A 472 10.08 24.18 -6.90
C LEU A 472 10.22 25.42 -7.78
N LYS A 473 11.46 25.89 -7.92
CA LYS A 473 11.80 27.03 -8.78
C LYS A 473 11.69 26.72 -10.26
N ASP A 474 11.90 25.45 -10.60
CA ASP A 474 11.87 24.89 -11.95
C ASP A 474 11.75 23.36 -11.79
N THR A 475 11.84 22.65 -12.90
CA THR A 475 11.86 21.20 -12.98
C THR A 475 13.09 20.57 -12.24
N PRO A 476 12.87 19.55 -11.39
CA PRO A 476 13.86 18.86 -10.51
C PRO A 476 15.19 18.19 -11.02
N THR A 477 16.32 18.22 -10.24
CA THR A 477 17.39 17.14 -10.12
C THR A 477 18.26 17.09 -8.80
N ASN A 478 18.62 15.91 -8.14
CA ASN A 478 19.86 15.58 -7.29
C ASN A 478 19.95 14.12 -6.60
N LEU A 479 20.74 13.78 -5.53
CA LEU A 479 21.35 12.42 -5.15
C LEU A 479 20.53 11.09 -4.83
N VAL A 480 20.79 9.81 -5.28
CA VAL A 480 19.79 8.67 -5.15
C VAL A 480 20.14 7.17 -5.34
N SER A 481 19.31 6.32 -4.69
CA SER A 481 18.95 4.94 -5.10
C SER A 481 17.46 4.84 -5.45
N GLN A 482 17.07 3.99 -6.41
CA GLN A 482 15.69 3.84 -6.88
C GLN A 482 15.32 2.43 -7.34
N GLY A 483 14.03 2.08 -7.37
CA GLY A 483 13.49 1.15 -8.35
C GLY A 483 12.03 1.41 -8.67
N ASP A 484 11.53 0.69 -9.66
CA ASP A 484 10.14 0.71 -10.12
C ASP A 484 9.60 -0.73 -10.19
N ALA A 485 8.29 -0.90 -10.09
CA ALA A 485 7.62 -2.13 -10.48
C ALA A 485 7.61 -2.28 -12.02
N ASP A 486 7.51 -3.50 -12.56
CA ASP A 486 7.49 -3.67 -14.02
C ASP A 486 6.19 -3.13 -14.63
N ASP A 487 5.06 -3.29 -13.93
CA ASP A 487 3.71 -3.03 -14.42
C ASP A 487 3.01 -1.89 -13.64
N GLU A 488 3.74 -0.81 -13.38
CA GLU A 488 3.28 0.36 -12.60
C GLU A 488 1.89 0.89 -12.99
N GLY A 489 1.57 0.89 -14.29
CA GLY A 489 0.35 1.51 -14.80
C GLY A 489 -0.92 0.65 -14.68
N THR A 490 -0.82 -0.65 -14.39
CA THR A 490 -1.96 -1.57 -14.51
C THR A 490 -3.07 -1.27 -13.51
N PHE A 491 -2.71 -0.96 -12.25
CA PHE A 491 -3.68 -0.60 -11.21
C PHE A 491 -4.45 0.68 -11.58
N PHE A 492 -3.75 1.70 -12.08
CA PHE A 492 -4.34 3.00 -12.40
C PHE A 492 -5.25 2.99 -13.62
N CYS A 493 -5.15 1.96 -14.46
CA CYS A 493 -6.00 1.76 -15.63
C CYS A 493 -7.23 0.88 -15.37
N LEU A 494 -7.47 0.48 -14.10
CA LEU A 494 -8.74 -0.16 -13.72
C LEU A 494 -9.93 0.84 -13.75
N PHE A 495 -9.65 2.14 -13.74
CA PHE A 495 -10.65 3.21 -13.59
C PHE A 495 -11.05 3.89 -14.91
N ASN A 496 -10.41 3.52 -16.02
CA ASN A 496 -10.68 4.04 -17.37
C ASN A 496 -10.99 2.91 -18.37
N THR A 497 -11.59 1.83 -17.88
CA THR A 497 -11.93 0.62 -18.64
C THR A 497 -13.03 0.84 -19.70
N ASN A 498 -13.70 2.00 -19.67
CA ASN A 498 -14.62 2.42 -20.73
C ASN A 498 -13.91 2.82 -22.03
N ILE A 499 -12.58 2.97 -22.04
CA ILE A 499 -11.79 3.21 -23.25
C ILE A 499 -11.52 1.87 -23.95
N THR A 500 -12.06 1.69 -25.15
CA THR A 500 -12.05 0.40 -25.86
C THR A 500 -11.60 0.49 -27.32
N THR A 501 -11.56 1.68 -27.91
CA THR A 501 -11.17 1.91 -29.32
C THR A 501 -9.92 2.77 -29.45
N ASP A 502 -9.30 2.77 -30.63
CA ASP A 502 -8.13 3.61 -30.91
C ASP A 502 -8.51 5.10 -30.93
N GLU A 503 -9.73 5.42 -31.38
CA GLU A 503 -10.30 6.77 -31.36
C GLU A 503 -10.53 7.28 -29.94
N GLU A 504 -11.07 6.43 -29.04
CA GLU A 504 -11.23 6.78 -27.63
C GLU A 504 -9.89 6.95 -26.92
N THR A 505 -8.90 6.07 -27.20
CA THR A 505 -7.54 6.22 -26.65
C THR A 505 -6.88 7.51 -27.13
N ARG A 506 -7.03 7.85 -28.41
CA ARG A 506 -6.56 9.13 -28.97
C ARG A 506 -7.19 10.30 -28.22
N ALA A 507 -8.52 10.28 -28.06
CA ALA A 507 -9.24 11.34 -27.37
C ALA A 507 -8.79 11.45 -25.91
N TYR A 508 -8.58 10.33 -25.22
CA TYR A 508 -8.07 10.30 -23.86
C TYR A 508 -6.66 10.91 -23.75
N PHE A 509 -5.71 10.53 -24.62
CA PHE A 509 -4.37 11.12 -24.61
C PHE A 509 -4.38 12.63 -24.89
N GLN A 510 -5.16 13.08 -25.87
CA GLN A 510 -5.28 14.50 -26.17
C GLN A 510 -5.95 15.25 -25.01
N GLN A 511 -7.12 14.81 -24.53
CA GLN A 511 -7.91 15.59 -23.59
C GLN A 511 -7.39 15.51 -22.15
N ASN A 512 -6.92 14.32 -21.74
CA ASN A 512 -6.52 14.09 -20.35
C ASN A 512 -5.07 14.47 -20.08
N TYR A 513 -4.14 14.26 -21.03
CA TYR A 513 -2.70 14.46 -20.78
C TYR A 513 -2.09 15.58 -21.62
N PHE A 514 -2.45 15.68 -22.90
CA PHE A 514 -1.75 16.56 -23.84
C PHE A 514 -2.71 17.43 -24.67
N PRO A 515 -3.51 18.32 -24.04
CA PRO A 515 -4.56 19.08 -24.73
C PRO A 515 -4.04 19.98 -25.85
N SER A 516 -2.78 20.40 -25.76
CA SER A 516 -2.12 21.25 -26.76
C SER A 516 -1.18 20.49 -27.71
N ALA A 517 -1.12 19.14 -27.64
CA ALA A 517 -0.31 18.37 -28.57
C ALA A 517 -0.86 18.44 -30.00
N THR A 518 0.05 18.42 -30.97
CA THR A 518 -0.29 18.36 -32.40
C THR A 518 -0.78 16.97 -32.79
N GLU A 519 -1.56 16.86 -33.87
CA GLU A 519 -2.01 15.56 -34.38
C GLU A 519 -0.85 14.61 -34.67
N GLY A 520 0.25 15.12 -35.23
CA GLY A 520 1.46 14.34 -35.50
C GLY A 520 2.12 13.80 -34.21
N GLU A 521 2.08 14.57 -33.13
CA GLU A 521 2.58 14.14 -31.81
C GLU A 521 1.73 13.03 -31.21
N ILE A 522 0.39 13.15 -31.27
CA ILE A 522 -0.50 12.07 -30.80
C ILE A 522 -0.43 10.84 -31.70
N ASN A 523 -0.34 11.00 -33.02
CA ASN A 523 -0.13 9.88 -33.93
C ASN A 523 1.15 9.12 -33.57
N ARG A 524 2.24 9.85 -33.32
CA ARG A 524 3.50 9.25 -32.91
C ARG A 524 3.41 8.56 -31.56
N LEU A 525 2.63 9.09 -30.62
CA LEU A 525 2.36 8.45 -29.33
C LEU A 525 1.63 7.11 -29.52
N LEU A 526 0.58 7.10 -30.34
CA LEU A 526 -0.20 5.90 -30.65
C LEU A 526 0.60 4.84 -31.42
N GLU A 527 1.59 5.24 -32.23
CA GLU A 527 2.53 4.32 -32.89
C GLU A 527 3.49 3.66 -31.89
N LEU A 528 3.94 4.41 -30.87
CA LEU A 528 4.90 3.93 -29.87
C LEU A 528 4.23 3.12 -28.75
N TYR A 529 2.94 3.34 -28.53
CA TYR A 529 2.07 2.52 -27.69
C TYR A 529 0.96 1.96 -28.57
N PRO A 530 1.18 0.87 -29.32
CA PRO A 530 0.17 0.29 -30.21
C PRO A 530 -0.95 -0.40 -29.42
N SER A 531 -2.08 -0.65 -30.09
CA SER A 531 -3.20 -1.43 -29.55
C SER A 531 -2.95 -2.94 -29.52
N ASP A 532 -1.81 -3.41 -30.05
CA ASP A 532 -1.33 -4.79 -29.92
C ASP A 532 -1.10 -5.15 -28.44
N PRO A 533 -1.93 -6.02 -27.84
CA PRO A 533 -1.85 -6.33 -26.41
C PRO A 533 -0.52 -6.95 -25.99
N ALA A 534 0.20 -7.64 -26.90
CA ALA A 534 1.49 -8.24 -26.61
C ALA A 534 2.58 -7.20 -26.26
N GLN A 535 2.39 -5.94 -26.69
CA GLN A 535 3.30 -4.82 -26.40
C GLN A 535 2.89 -4.00 -25.16
N GLY A 536 1.70 -4.23 -24.62
CA GLY A 536 1.19 -3.50 -23.45
C GLY A 536 1.53 -4.15 -22.10
N SER A 537 1.18 -3.48 -21.01
CA SER A 537 1.38 -3.94 -19.62
C SER A 537 0.11 -4.64 -19.08
N PRO A 538 0.16 -5.80 -18.39
CA PRO A 538 1.36 -6.50 -17.92
C PRO A 538 2.31 -6.92 -19.03
N PHE A 539 3.57 -6.50 -18.94
CA PHE A 539 4.57 -6.75 -20.00
C PHE A 539 4.92 -8.24 -20.08
N ASP A 540 5.40 -8.71 -21.23
CA ASP A 540 5.85 -10.10 -21.40
C ASP A 540 4.75 -11.18 -21.18
N THR A 541 3.46 -10.82 -21.29
CA THR A 541 2.33 -11.77 -21.15
C THR A 541 1.58 -12.07 -22.45
N GLY A 542 2.07 -11.61 -23.60
CA GLY A 542 1.34 -11.71 -24.88
C GLY A 542 -0.06 -11.11 -24.75
N ASP A 543 -1.08 -11.79 -25.29
CA ASP A 543 -2.47 -11.33 -25.26
C ASP A 543 -3.17 -11.56 -23.90
N ALA A 544 -2.54 -12.31 -22.99
CA ALA A 544 -3.10 -12.50 -21.66
C ALA A 544 -3.21 -11.17 -20.91
N ASN A 545 -4.20 -11.06 -20.02
CA ASN A 545 -4.51 -9.86 -19.23
C ASN A 545 -5.05 -8.67 -20.03
N ALA A 546 -5.42 -8.84 -21.30
CA ALA A 546 -6.13 -7.83 -22.09
C ALA A 546 -7.59 -7.67 -21.63
N PHE A 547 -7.75 -7.09 -20.43
CA PHE A 547 -9.04 -6.92 -19.76
C PHE A 547 -10.06 -6.12 -20.60
N THR A 548 -9.57 -5.11 -21.33
CA THR A 548 -10.26 -4.43 -22.43
C THR A 548 -9.29 -4.28 -23.60
N PRO A 549 -9.74 -4.00 -24.84
CA PRO A 549 -8.85 -3.90 -25.99
C PRO A 549 -7.73 -2.84 -25.82
N GLN A 550 -7.95 -1.82 -25.00
CA GLN A 550 -6.97 -0.73 -24.78
C GLN A 550 -6.31 -0.80 -23.39
N PHE A 551 -6.75 -1.67 -22.48
CA PHE A 551 -6.24 -1.73 -21.10
C PHE A 551 -4.71 -1.82 -21.04
N LYS A 552 -4.13 -2.80 -21.75
CA LYS A 552 -2.68 -3.02 -21.68
C LYS A 552 -1.87 -1.87 -22.26
N ARG A 553 -2.40 -1.24 -23.31
CA ARG A 553 -1.82 -0.05 -23.94
C ARG A 553 -1.81 1.14 -22.99
N LEU A 554 -2.97 1.42 -22.37
CA LEU A 554 -3.12 2.50 -21.39
C LEU A 554 -2.22 2.25 -20.17
N ALA A 555 -2.13 1.02 -19.68
CA ALA A 555 -1.24 0.64 -18.58
C ALA A 555 0.25 0.85 -18.92
N ALA A 556 0.68 0.45 -20.12
CA ALA A 556 2.06 0.69 -20.57
C ALA A 556 2.37 2.19 -20.67
N PHE A 557 1.46 2.98 -21.26
CA PHE A 557 1.59 4.44 -21.33
C PHE A 557 1.67 5.08 -19.94
N THR A 558 0.73 4.75 -19.06
CA THR A 558 0.60 5.34 -17.72
C THR A 558 1.82 5.03 -16.84
N GLY A 559 2.28 3.77 -16.87
CA GLY A 559 3.47 3.34 -16.15
C GLY A 559 4.74 4.01 -16.67
N ASP A 560 4.88 4.13 -17.99
CA ASP A 560 6.04 4.78 -18.58
C ASP A 560 6.05 6.29 -18.38
N LEU A 561 4.91 6.99 -18.49
CA LEU A 561 4.81 8.44 -18.34
C LEU A 561 5.21 8.88 -16.92
N THR A 562 4.68 8.17 -15.92
CA THR A 562 4.73 8.58 -14.51
C THR A 562 5.97 8.06 -13.80
N PHE A 563 6.43 6.85 -14.13
CA PHE A 563 7.48 6.16 -13.38
C PHE A 563 8.72 5.90 -14.23
N HIS A 564 8.65 5.02 -15.24
CA HIS A 564 9.86 4.56 -15.95
C HIS A 564 10.61 5.67 -16.69
N THR A 565 9.88 6.58 -17.35
CA THR A 565 10.49 7.73 -18.05
C THR A 565 11.15 8.68 -17.07
N GLN A 566 10.48 8.95 -15.95
CA GLN A 566 10.96 9.86 -14.93
C GLN A 566 12.18 9.28 -14.23
N ARG A 567 12.14 8.00 -13.84
CA ARG A 567 13.29 7.26 -13.33
C ARG A 567 14.49 7.39 -14.25
N ARG A 568 14.33 7.03 -15.53
CA ARG A 568 15.45 7.05 -16.49
C ARG A 568 16.02 8.44 -16.69
N SER A 569 15.16 9.45 -16.86
CA SER A 569 15.60 10.84 -16.99
C SER A 569 16.36 11.27 -15.74
N PHE A 570 15.83 10.96 -14.56
CA PHE A 570 16.44 11.28 -13.29
C PHE A 570 17.82 10.61 -13.13
N LEU A 571 17.92 9.29 -13.33
CA LEU A 571 19.17 8.54 -13.27
C LEU A 571 20.21 9.09 -14.27
N GLN A 572 19.79 9.45 -15.48
CA GLN A 572 20.69 10.05 -16.48
C GLN A 572 21.23 11.41 -16.03
N GLN A 573 20.36 12.30 -15.55
CA GLN A 573 20.78 13.63 -15.09
C GLN A 573 21.67 13.57 -13.84
N ARG A 574 21.58 12.47 -13.08
CA ARG A 574 22.36 12.21 -11.87
C ARG A 574 23.64 11.43 -12.10
N SER A 575 23.75 10.72 -13.21
CA SER A 575 24.91 9.89 -13.50
C SER A 575 26.21 10.71 -13.48
N GLY A 576 27.26 10.15 -12.85
CA GLY A 576 28.56 10.80 -12.71
C GLY A 576 28.62 11.91 -11.66
N LYS A 577 27.48 12.35 -11.11
CA LYS A 577 27.44 13.33 -10.01
C LYS A 577 27.50 12.65 -8.64
N GLN A 578 27.33 11.32 -8.60
CA GLN A 578 27.20 10.52 -7.37
C GLN A 578 27.07 9.01 -7.61
N PRO A 579 27.19 8.19 -6.55
CA PRO A 579 26.78 6.79 -6.56
C PRO A 579 25.26 6.64 -6.71
N ILE A 580 24.84 5.70 -7.55
CA ILE A 580 23.43 5.44 -7.85
C ILE A 580 23.23 3.95 -8.05
N TRP A 581 22.10 3.44 -7.58
CA TRP A 581 21.65 2.08 -7.82
C TRP A 581 20.20 2.11 -8.28
N SER A 582 19.89 1.34 -9.31
CA SER A 582 18.52 1.16 -9.80
C SER A 582 18.12 -0.31 -9.68
N TYR A 583 16.86 -0.59 -9.41
CA TYR A 583 16.27 -1.91 -9.59
C TYR A 583 14.97 -1.86 -10.42
N LEU A 584 14.52 -3.03 -10.89
CA LEU A 584 13.22 -3.25 -11.52
C LEU A 584 12.59 -4.51 -10.90
N SER A 585 11.39 -4.39 -10.34
CA SER A 585 10.71 -5.54 -9.75
C SER A 585 9.77 -6.22 -10.75
N LYS A 586 10.07 -7.46 -11.12
CA LYS A 586 9.15 -8.38 -11.81
C LYS A 586 8.57 -9.42 -10.84
N ARG A 587 8.36 -9.02 -9.58
CA ARG A 587 7.73 -9.88 -8.56
C ARG A 587 6.23 -9.95 -8.76
N ASN A 588 5.65 -11.11 -8.48
CA ASN A 588 4.23 -11.41 -8.69
C ASN A 588 3.80 -11.20 -10.14
N LYS A 589 4.69 -11.50 -11.09
CA LYS A 589 4.45 -11.21 -12.52
C LYS A 589 3.24 -11.98 -13.07
N GLN A 590 2.92 -13.10 -12.45
CA GLN A 590 1.80 -13.97 -12.83
C GLN A 590 0.46 -13.53 -12.23
N LEU A 591 0.41 -12.43 -11.45
CA LEU A 591 -0.86 -11.92 -10.93
C LEU A 591 -1.79 -11.52 -12.09
N PRO A 592 -2.98 -12.12 -12.23
CA PRO A 592 -3.87 -11.82 -13.34
C PRO A 592 -4.27 -10.35 -13.37
N VAL A 593 -4.44 -9.81 -14.58
CA VAL A 593 -4.75 -8.40 -14.88
C VAL A 593 -3.62 -7.43 -14.53
N LEU A 594 -3.03 -7.53 -13.33
CA LEU A 594 -2.16 -6.51 -12.76
C LEU A 594 -0.66 -6.78 -12.92
N GLY A 595 -0.23 -8.05 -12.98
CA GLY A 595 1.19 -8.40 -13.01
C GLY A 595 1.96 -7.83 -11.81
N SER A 596 3.18 -7.38 -12.06
CA SER A 596 4.02 -6.70 -11.07
C SER A 596 3.59 -5.24 -10.89
N PHE A 597 2.41 -5.03 -10.32
CA PHE A 597 1.78 -3.71 -10.25
C PHE A 597 2.38 -2.78 -9.20
N HIS A 598 2.01 -1.51 -9.30
CA HIS A 598 2.53 -0.39 -8.51
C HIS A 598 2.71 -0.70 -7.03
N THR A 599 3.95 -0.52 -6.52
CA THR A 599 4.37 -0.63 -5.11
C THR A 599 4.22 -2.00 -4.47
N PHE A 600 3.78 -3.02 -5.21
CA PHE A 600 3.61 -4.36 -4.66
C PHE A 600 4.95 -5.00 -4.27
N GLU A 601 6.06 -4.49 -4.81
CA GLU A 601 7.42 -4.84 -4.43
C GLU A 601 7.84 -4.38 -3.04
N ALA A 602 7.12 -3.43 -2.42
CA ALA A 602 7.46 -2.92 -1.10
C ALA A 602 7.51 -4.03 -0.03
N GLY A 603 6.75 -5.12 -0.23
CA GLY A 603 6.82 -6.31 0.61
C GLY A 603 8.22 -6.97 0.68
N SER A 604 9.05 -6.80 -0.36
CA SER A 604 10.45 -7.28 -0.37
C SER A 604 11.37 -6.47 0.57
N ILE A 605 10.96 -5.28 1.00
CA ILE A 605 11.71 -4.41 1.93
C ILE A 605 11.09 -4.44 3.33
N TRP A 606 9.77 -4.28 3.43
CA TRP A 606 9.04 -4.15 4.69
C TRP A 606 8.67 -5.46 5.38
N GLY A 607 8.81 -6.60 4.71
CA GLY A 607 8.83 -7.93 5.35
C GLY A 607 10.25 -8.40 5.62
N PRO A 608 10.46 -9.57 6.25
CA PRO A 608 11.71 -10.32 6.05
C PRO A 608 11.77 -10.72 4.57
N GLY A 609 12.31 -9.81 3.75
CA GLY A 609 12.40 -9.93 2.32
C GLY A 609 13.85 -9.90 1.86
N ASP A 610 14.06 -10.32 0.62
CA ASP A 610 15.40 -10.41 0.04
C ASP A 610 16.01 -9.05 -0.31
N MET A 611 15.22 -7.96 -0.29
CA MET A 611 15.72 -6.58 -0.44
C MET A 611 16.00 -5.87 0.90
N THR A 612 15.41 -6.33 2.00
CA THR A 612 15.54 -5.71 3.33
C THR A 612 17.00 -5.49 3.72
N ASN A 613 17.88 -6.46 3.45
CA ASN A 613 19.29 -6.35 3.78
C ASN A 613 20.04 -5.34 2.90
N TYR A 614 19.76 -5.27 1.60
CA TYR A 614 20.33 -4.23 0.73
C TYR A 614 19.89 -2.84 1.20
N PHE A 615 18.63 -2.72 1.56
CA PHE A 615 18.06 -1.46 2.01
C PHE A 615 18.68 -0.99 3.34
N ILE A 616 18.78 -1.87 4.35
CA ILE A 616 19.43 -1.54 5.63
C ILE A 616 20.90 -1.14 5.40
N ARG A 617 21.65 -1.90 4.61
CA ARG A 617 23.04 -1.55 4.28
C ARG A 617 23.14 -0.20 3.57
N PHE A 618 22.22 0.12 2.67
CA PHE A 618 22.19 1.43 2.03
C PHE A 618 21.96 2.55 3.06
N VAL A 619 21.02 2.40 3.99
CA VAL A 619 20.78 3.37 5.07
C VAL A 619 22.01 3.54 5.95
N VAL A 620 22.71 2.44 6.26
CA VAL A 620 23.84 2.45 7.18
C VAL A 620 25.11 2.97 6.50
N HIS A 621 25.42 2.50 5.29
CA HIS A 621 26.71 2.70 4.63
C HIS A 621 26.66 3.60 3.40
N GLY A 622 25.48 3.99 2.94
CA GLY A 622 25.30 4.67 1.64
C GLY A 622 25.58 3.75 0.44
N ASN A 623 25.65 2.43 0.66
CA ASN A 623 25.91 1.42 -0.36
C ASN A 623 25.11 0.16 -0.03
N PRO A 624 24.30 -0.37 -0.97
CA PRO A 624 23.49 -1.56 -0.69
C PRO A 624 24.32 -2.86 -0.60
N ASN A 625 25.56 -2.85 -1.08
CA ASN A 625 26.43 -4.02 -1.13
C ASN A 625 27.20 -4.25 0.19
N GLY A 626 27.77 -5.45 0.35
CA GLY A 626 28.63 -5.79 1.50
C GLY A 626 28.27 -7.10 2.22
N GLY A 627 27.17 -7.75 1.82
CA GLY A 627 26.77 -9.08 2.31
C GLY A 627 27.19 -10.23 1.40
N VAL A 628 26.55 -11.39 1.60
CA VAL A 628 26.73 -12.61 0.79
C VAL A 628 25.83 -12.65 -0.46
N ASP A 629 24.95 -11.68 -0.61
CA ASP A 629 24.00 -11.59 -1.71
C ASP A 629 24.67 -11.16 -3.03
N MET A 630 23.90 -11.21 -4.13
CA MET A 630 24.35 -10.76 -5.44
C MET A 630 24.88 -9.32 -5.40
N HIS A 631 25.94 -9.02 -6.16
CA HIS A 631 26.40 -7.65 -6.24
C HIS A 631 25.39 -6.78 -7.02
N TRP A 632 24.87 -5.73 -6.39
CA TRP A 632 24.02 -4.73 -7.01
C TRP A 632 24.90 -3.68 -7.72
N PRO A 633 24.95 -3.67 -9.06
CA PRO A 633 25.79 -2.78 -9.82
C PRO A 633 25.37 -1.32 -9.65
N SER A 634 26.36 -0.43 -9.59
CA SER A 634 26.09 1.01 -9.70
C SER A 634 25.58 1.35 -11.10
N TYR A 635 24.54 2.18 -11.17
CA TYR A 635 23.96 2.68 -12.40
C TYR A 635 24.73 3.88 -12.96
N SER A 636 24.97 3.91 -14.27
CA SER A 636 25.48 5.11 -14.94
C SER A 636 25.07 5.17 -16.42
N VAL A 637 25.21 6.33 -17.07
CA VAL A 637 24.99 6.44 -18.52
C VAL A 637 25.95 5.57 -19.35
N ALA A 638 27.09 5.16 -18.78
CA ALA A 638 28.02 4.21 -19.41
C ALA A 638 27.67 2.73 -19.10
N SER A 639 26.87 2.47 -18.07
CA SER A 639 26.43 1.13 -17.68
C SER A 639 25.00 1.20 -17.15
N LEU A 640 24.03 0.98 -18.06
CA LEU A 640 22.60 1.03 -17.77
C LEU A 640 22.12 -0.24 -17.05
N ARG A 641 22.94 -0.82 -16.18
CA ARG A 641 22.64 -2.08 -15.49
C ARG A 641 21.87 -1.80 -14.21
N LEU A 642 20.84 -2.60 -13.97
CA LEU A 642 20.03 -2.55 -12.77
C LEU A 642 19.86 -3.95 -12.17
N LEU A 643 19.51 -4.02 -10.88
CA LEU A 643 19.10 -5.25 -10.23
C LEU A 643 17.66 -5.58 -10.64
N THR A 644 17.37 -6.79 -11.08
CA THR A 644 16.01 -7.22 -11.40
C THR A 644 15.57 -8.29 -10.44
N LEU A 645 14.40 -8.10 -9.83
CA LEU A 645 13.81 -9.03 -8.89
C LEU A 645 12.83 -9.93 -9.64
N TRP A 646 12.98 -11.24 -9.51
CA TRP A 646 12.16 -12.23 -10.20
C TRP A 646 11.47 -13.16 -9.23
N ASP A 647 10.32 -13.69 -9.63
CA ASP A 647 9.69 -14.81 -8.91
C ASP A 647 10.52 -16.09 -9.05
N GLY A 648 10.41 -16.99 -8.06
CA GLY A 648 10.99 -18.32 -8.11
C GLY A 648 12.40 -18.44 -7.48
N PRO A 649 13.16 -19.50 -7.81
CA PRO A 649 14.38 -19.87 -7.09
C PRO A 649 15.57 -18.95 -7.39
N VAL A 650 15.53 -18.19 -8.49
CA VAL A 650 16.53 -17.16 -8.82
C VAL A 650 15.91 -15.81 -8.54
N ALA A 651 16.09 -15.34 -7.31
CA ALA A 651 15.47 -14.12 -6.79
C ALA A 651 15.99 -12.83 -7.46
N PHE A 652 17.23 -12.83 -7.92
CA PHE A 652 17.94 -11.67 -8.45
C PHE A 652 18.63 -11.97 -9.77
N ASN A 653 18.61 -11.00 -10.67
CA ASN A 653 19.43 -10.98 -11.88
C ASN A 653 19.91 -9.56 -12.17
N ILE A 654 20.91 -9.41 -13.04
CA ILE A 654 21.33 -8.11 -13.56
C ILE A 654 20.84 -7.98 -15.00
N THR A 655 20.01 -6.97 -15.27
CA THR A 655 19.51 -6.68 -16.62
C THR A 655 19.83 -5.25 -17.05
N GLU A 656 19.57 -4.94 -18.32
CA GLU A 656 19.77 -3.61 -18.88
C GLU A 656 18.49 -2.79 -18.90
N ASP A 657 18.62 -1.53 -18.54
CA ASP A 657 17.56 -0.53 -18.54
C ASP A 657 17.35 0.09 -19.93
N THR A 658 17.12 -0.76 -20.93
CA THR A 658 17.03 -0.37 -22.37
C THR A 658 15.66 -0.65 -22.99
N PHE A 659 14.75 -1.30 -22.26
CA PHE A 659 13.40 -1.63 -22.73
C PHE A 659 12.61 -0.38 -23.16
N ARG A 660 11.83 -0.45 -24.24
CA ARG A 660 10.96 0.65 -24.72
C ARG A 660 11.67 2.01 -24.94
N ALA A 661 12.97 2.01 -25.23
CA ALA A 661 13.78 3.25 -25.31
C ALA A 661 13.20 4.35 -26.23
N LYS A 662 12.62 3.99 -27.38
CA LYS A 662 11.98 4.96 -28.30
C LYS A 662 10.75 5.63 -27.68
N ALA A 663 9.91 4.84 -27.00
CA ALA A 663 8.69 5.31 -26.36
C ALA A 663 9.02 6.22 -25.17
N VAL A 664 9.91 5.78 -24.29
CA VAL A 664 10.40 6.58 -23.15
C VAL A 664 11.02 7.91 -23.59
N LYS A 665 11.87 7.91 -24.63
CA LYS A 665 12.47 9.15 -25.15
C LYS A 665 11.40 10.12 -25.67
N PHE A 666 10.38 9.60 -26.36
CA PHE A 666 9.30 10.43 -26.89
C PHE A 666 8.37 10.96 -25.80
N LEU A 667 8.05 10.14 -24.79
CA LEU A 667 7.30 10.59 -23.62
C LEU A 667 8.04 11.67 -22.84
N HIS A 668 9.36 11.55 -22.69
CA HIS A 668 10.14 12.62 -22.06
C HIS A 668 10.03 13.93 -22.85
N TYR A 669 10.10 13.89 -24.18
CA TYR A 669 9.87 15.05 -25.03
C TYR A 669 8.46 15.64 -24.85
N LEU A 670 7.41 14.81 -24.92
CA LEU A 670 6.02 15.26 -24.80
C LEU A 670 5.75 15.87 -23.42
N SER A 671 6.10 15.16 -22.36
CA SER A 671 5.86 15.58 -20.98
C SER A 671 6.68 16.80 -20.56
N SER A 672 7.85 17.02 -21.17
CA SER A 672 8.60 18.28 -20.99
C SER A 672 7.96 19.46 -21.72
N LYS A 673 7.31 19.20 -22.86
CA LYS A 673 6.65 20.24 -23.68
C LYS A 673 5.25 20.59 -23.18
N TYR A 674 4.54 19.60 -22.65
CA TYR A 674 3.17 19.68 -22.16
C TYR A 674 3.12 19.08 -20.75
N PRO A 675 3.64 19.79 -19.75
CA PRO A 675 3.65 19.29 -18.38
C PRO A 675 2.24 19.28 -17.79
N LEU A 676 2.02 18.39 -16.82
CA LEU A 676 0.76 18.17 -16.11
C LEU A 676 0.28 19.44 -15.38
#